data_AF-A0A3N1A2X8-F1
#
_entry.id   AF-A0A3N1A2X8-F1
#
_cell.length_a   1.000
_cell.length_b   1.000
_cell.length_c   1.000
_cell.angle_alpha   90.00
_cell.angle_beta   90.00
_cell.angle_gamma   90.00
#
_symmetry.space_group_name_H-M   'P 1'
#
loop_
_entity.id
_entity.type
_entity.pdbx_description
1 polymer ?
#
loop_
_entity_poly.entity_id
_entity_poly.type
_entity_poly.pdbx_seq_one_letter_code
_entity_poly.pdbx_strand_id
1 'polypeptide(L)'
;MSNSGDLASILSPRQIRIYRLLGRLVSESAAEFFRDACELLAEEPPRPTATHLIGHALREVESALRAVLEPSMEKISGHQNSIKAVLGVLGVDPASPVAEFWLTLGVQGGPRSLAGWAHRSGLGSPRRLDGEFRDLVRDFELMLDEVLERCRDRYVEVFARLDELLGAVPPRRSEARVLKDRFRSNFVTRHYFFSRATADWIGPLREEGFFATPPAPVFGEDQSVTLPPWPETDYLVRISADDPTGVLDAARSVPATENSRVTWNLMQIALALPADLAVQLAPQITSAVPGEYGVLAPEAVGELIVHLATGGHPEAALSLAKALLAAVPPRRGRSANRMSGYDYAEVLRSTAPALIHAAGRPAFTLLCDLLERAVVAGNPDSSGRAETHDDSWRWRPAIEDDPDAEHDPRSSLTDAVRAAARQIIGDNEMTIDEVVAELGIHRWTIFTRLILDLLREHGAQVPVIVGRFLTDASVMSDDQVEREYLLLAAAGQPWLEPRDQQKMIALIAQGPDEAWYQGWRSDVATSAIDAYAETWQRDRYASIEPILSAQERACLLMLLAEHGPVPDRTQAPPAVVAVWGGNSPLSAAQISRMTTDELAEFLRTWQPPSTTTWPREDHGSLRVALTESVEADAETRSAEAGAFVGLPPDYVGPIVEALWRAAAKKRNLNWEGVRPLCAWINEQAGAELSSGVTGRTQRIWVRLFWSEELIAYGRGVVAGSGRGGVWVGWKVEGLLLVG
;
A
#
# COMPACT_ATOMS: atom_id res chain seq x y z
N MET A 1 15.39 -13.46 16.99
CA MET A 1 16.34 -14.61 16.90
C MET A 1 17.47 -14.19 15.99
N SER A 2 18.55 -13.68 16.56
CA SER A 2 19.74 -13.24 15.81
C SER A 2 20.43 -14.44 15.16
N ASN A 3 20.97 -14.23 13.96
CA ASN A 3 21.50 -15.26 13.10
C ASN A 3 22.73 -15.93 13.72
N SER A 4 22.98 -17.19 13.38
CA SER A 4 24.07 -17.99 13.94
C SER A 4 25.48 -17.47 13.63
N GLY A 5 25.61 -16.53 12.67
CA GLY A 5 26.89 -16.05 12.15
C GLY A 5 27.62 -15.12 13.11
N ASP A 6 26.90 -14.20 13.77
CA ASP A 6 27.52 -13.18 14.61
C ASP A 6 27.91 -13.73 15.99
N LEU A 7 27.06 -14.59 16.58
CA LEU A 7 27.34 -15.29 17.85
C LEU A 7 28.52 -16.27 17.76
N ALA A 8 28.77 -16.86 16.58
CA ALA A 8 29.83 -17.83 16.37
C ALA A 8 31.24 -17.22 16.28
N SER A 9 31.34 -15.90 16.16
CA SER A 9 32.63 -15.20 16.09
C SER A 9 33.30 -15.00 17.46
N ILE A 10 32.51 -14.96 18.54
CA ILE A 10 32.97 -14.66 19.91
C ILE A 10 32.66 -15.79 20.91
N LEU A 11 31.52 -16.47 20.78
CA LEU A 11 31.06 -17.46 21.76
C LEU A 11 31.43 -18.90 21.37
N SER A 12 31.76 -19.72 22.37
CA SER A 12 31.94 -21.17 22.17
C SER A 12 30.62 -21.88 21.82
N PRO A 13 30.65 -23.07 21.19
CA PRO A 13 29.44 -23.83 20.89
C PRO A 13 28.54 -24.11 22.11
N ARG A 14 29.14 -24.33 23.29
CA ARG A 14 28.41 -24.50 24.56
C ARG A 14 27.72 -23.20 24.97
N GLN A 15 28.42 -22.07 24.94
CA GLN A 15 27.85 -20.76 25.28
C GLN A 15 26.71 -20.38 24.33
N ILE A 16 26.83 -20.66 23.02
CA ILE A 16 25.74 -20.46 22.06
C ILE A 16 24.52 -21.32 22.42
N ARG A 17 24.74 -22.59 22.81
CA ARG A 17 23.66 -23.47 23.25
C ARG A 17 22.99 -22.94 24.53
N ILE A 18 23.78 -22.56 25.54
CA ILE A 18 23.27 -22.00 26.80
C ILE A 18 22.49 -20.70 26.55
N TYR A 19 23.04 -19.76 25.76
CA TYR A 19 22.36 -18.53 25.37
C TYR A 19 20.99 -18.82 24.74
N ARG A 20 20.95 -19.73 23.76
CA ARG A 20 19.70 -20.15 23.11
C ARG A 20 18.74 -20.81 24.09
N LEU A 21 19.23 -21.64 25.01
CA LEU A 21 18.40 -22.31 26.02
C LEU A 21 17.88 -21.34 27.08
N LEU A 22 18.67 -20.39 27.58
CA LEU A 22 18.21 -19.31 28.46
C LEU A 22 17.13 -18.46 27.76
N GLY A 23 17.38 -18.10 26.50
CA GLY A 23 16.43 -17.41 25.63
C GLY A 23 15.21 -18.26 25.22
N ARG A 24 15.21 -19.57 25.49
CA ARG A 24 14.07 -20.49 25.24
C ARG A 24 13.38 -21.00 26.51
N LEU A 25 14.04 -21.05 27.65
CA LEU A 25 13.54 -21.69 28.87
C LEU A 25 13.48 -20.75 30.08
N VAL A 26 14.23 -19.64 30.10
CA VAL A 26 14.25 -18.68 31.24
C VAL A 26 13.71 -17.31 30.85
N SER A 27 14.47 -16.45 30.19
CA SER A 27 14.03 -15.15 29.66
C SER A 27 15.04 -14.64 28.63
N GLU A 28 14.63 -13.70 27.76
CA GLU A 28 15.56 -13.03 26.84
C GLU A 28 16.58 -12.19 27.61
N SER A 29 16.16 -11.47 28.65
CA SER A 29 17.06 -10.71 29.53
C SER A 29 18.15 -11.59 30.18
N ALA A 30 17.81 -12.80 30.66
CA ALA A 30 18.82 -13.72 31.20
C ALA A 30 19.80 -14.21 30.11
N ALA A 31 19.33 -14.36 28.87
CA ALA A 31 20.20 -14.70 27.75
C ALA A 31 21.18 -13.56 27.45
N GLU A 32 20.72 -12.31 27.41
CA GLU A 32 21.59 -11.15 27.18
C GLU A 32 22.61 -10.95 28.31
N PHE A 33 22.22 -11.08 29.58
CA PHE A 33 23.20 -11.04 30.69
C PHE A 33 24.26 -12.15 30.57
N PHE A 34 23.87 -13.35 30.15
CA PHE A 34 24.83 -14.44 29.92
C PHE A 34 25.76 -14.13 28.74
N ARG A 35 25.22 -13.57 27.65
CA ARG A 35 26.01 -13.13 26.50
C ARG A 35 27.05 -12.08 26.90
N ASP A 36 26.63 -11.03 27.60
CA ASP A 36 27.52 -9.97 28.10
C ASP A 36 28.63 -10.53 28.98
N ALA A 37 28.30 -11.50 29.85
CA ALA A 37 29.28 -12.17 30.69
C ALA A 37 30.34 -12.93 29.87
N CYS A 38 29.93 -13.62 28.80
CA CYS A 38 30.84 -14.33 27.91
C CYS A 38 31.69 -13.38 27.05
N GLU A 39 31.10 -12.30 26.53
CA GLU A 39 31.82 -11.28 25.75
C GLU A 39 32.90 -10.59 26.60
N LEU A 40 32.57 -10.20 27.84
CA LEU A 40 33.53 -9.64 28.81
C LEU A 40 34.63 -10.62 29.21
N LEU A 41 34.34 -11.93 29.20
CA LEU A 41 35.33 -12.96 29.49
C LEU A 41 36.34 -13.14 28.34
N ALA A 42 35.88 -12.92 27.10
CA ALA A 42 36.66 -13.08 25.87
C ALA A 42 37.42 -11.80 25.44
N GLU A 43 37.18 -10.66 26.09
CA GLU A 43 37.79 -9.37 25.75
C GLU A 43 39.31 -9.36 25.98
N GLU A 44 40.08 -9.00 24.94
CA GLU A 44 41.53 -8.85 24.99
C GLU A 44 41.98 -7.42 24.61
N PRO A 45 42.69 -6.69 25.49
CA PRO A 45 43.02 -7.04 26.87
C PRO A 45 41.81 -6.96 27.82
N PRO A 46 41.76 -7.78 28.89
CA PRO A 46 40.61 -7.79 29.79
C PRO A 46 40.47 -6.47 30.55
N ARG A 47 39.23 -6.01 30.74
CA ARG A 47 38.94 -4.83 31.58
C ARG A 47 39.43 -5.05 33.01
N PRO A 48 39.99 -4.03 33.68
CA PRO A 48 40.35 -4.13 35.10
C PRO A 48 39.19 -4.54 36.02
N THR A 49 37.95 -4.28 35.62
CA THR A 49 36.73 -4.58 36.38
C THR A 49 35.97 -5.83 35.90
N ALA A 50 36.50 -6.57 34.91
CA ALA A 50 35.80 -7.67 34.23
C ALA A 50 35.14 -8.66 35.21
N THR A 51 35.89 -9.11 36.21
CA THR A 51 35.41 -10.06 37.24
C THR A 51 34.14 -9.59 37.98
N HIS A 52 34.01 -8.28 38.24
CA HIS A 52 32.84 -7.73 38.94
C HIS A 52 31.61 -7.68 38.02
N LEU A 53 31.81 -7.23 36.78
CA LEU A 53 30.74 -7.13 35.79
C LEU A 53 30.20 -8.53 35.44
N ILE A 54 31.10 -9.48 35.19
CA ILE A 54 30.76 -10.89 34.94
C ILE A 54 30.05 -11.48 36.17
N GLY A 55 30.57 -11.27 37.38
CA GLY A 55 29.94 -11.76 38.61
C GLY A 55 28.52 -11.22 38.84
N HIS A 56 28.26 -9.96 38.47
CA HIS A 56 26.92 -9.37 38.51
C HIS A 56 25.99 -10.02 37.48
N ALA A 57 26.43 -10.11 36.23
CA ALA A 57 25.64 -10.70 35.16
C ALA A 57 25.26 -12.16 35.47
N LEU A 58 26.21 -12.99 35.94
CA LEU A 58 25.93 -14.38 36.33
C LEU A 58 24.96 -14.48 37.52
N ARG A 59 24.93 -13.49 38.43
CA ARG A 59 23.94 -13.42 39.52
C ARG A 59 22.54 -13.19 39.00
N GLU A 60 22.37 -12.31 38.02
CA GLU A 60 21.07 -12.07 37.40
C GLU A 60 20.59 -13.32 36.65
N VAL A 61 21.50 -14.01 35.94
CA VAL A 61 21.20 -15.29 35.26
C VAL A 61 20.76 -16.36 36.25
N GLU A 62 21.51 -16.59 37.35
CA GLU A 62 21.15 -17.57 38.38
C GLU A 62 19.80 -17.24 39.03
N SER A 63 19.60 -15.98 39.38
CA SER A 63 18.38 -15.53 40.04
C SER A 63 17.16 -15.74 39.16
N ALA A 64 17.25 -15.39 37.87
CA ALA A 64 16.20 -15.60 36.88
C ALA A 64 15.92 -17.09 36.66
N LEU A 65 16.97 -17.90 36.51
CA LEU A 65 16.85 -19.36 36.35
C LEU A 65 16.10 -19.97 37.53
N ARG A 66 16.51 -19.65 38.76
CA ARG A 66 15.89 -20.19 39.97
C ARG A 66 14.45 -19.71 40.14
N ALA A 67 14.16 -18.44 39.84
CA ALA A 67 12.81 -17.90 39.92
C ALA A 67 11.82 -18.61 38.99
N VAL A 68 12.27 -19.01 37.79
CA VAL A 68 11.44 -19.73 36.81
C VAL A 68 11.30 -21.22 37.16
N LEU A 69 12.35 -21.85 37.67
CA LEU A 69 12.37 -23.29 37.94
C LEU A 69 11.85 -23.69 39.32
N GLU A 70 11.64 -22.74 40.22
CA GLU A 70 11.08 -23.00 41.55
C GLU A 70 9.69 -23.65 41.42
N PRO A 71 9.45 -24.85 42.01
CA PRO A 71 8.17 -25.55 41.88
C PRO A 71 7.01 -24.82 42.53
N SER A 72 7.31 -24.04 43.58
CA SER A 72 6.33 -23.36 44.39
C SER A 72 5.92 -22.04 43.73
N MET A 73 4.63 -21.73 43.82
CA MET A 73 4.10 -20.40 43.47
C MET A 73 4.51 -19.36 44.54
N GLU A 74 4.70 -19.79 45.78
CA GLU A 74 5.26 -18.98 46.86
C GLU A 74 6.79 -19.01 46.87
N LYS A 75 7.42 -17.89 47.25
CA LYS A 75 8.89 -17.80 47.38
C LYS A 75 9.39 -18.72 48.48
N ILE A 76 10.30 -19.64 48.15
CA ILE A 76 10.96 -20.47 49.16
C ILE A 76 12.00 -19.62 49.88
N SER A 77 11.91 -19.54 51.21
CA SER A 77 12.87 -18.80 52.02
C SER A 77 14.21 -19.52 52.08
N GLY A 78 15.29 -18.80 51.78
CA GLY A 78 16.67 -19.29 51.81
C GLY A 78 17.14 -19.80 50.45
N HIS A 79 18.27 -19.26 49.98
CA HIS A 79 18.82 -19.55 48.65
C HIS A 79 19.09 -21.06 48.44
N GLN A 80 19.68 -21.74 49.42
CA GLN A 80 19.93 -23.17 49.34
C GLN A 80 18.64 -24.02 49.36
N ASN A 81 17.60 -23.59 50.06
CA ASN A 81 16.33 -24.32 50.09
C ASN A 81 15.62 -24.24 48.73
N SER A 82 15.67 -23.06 48.11
CA SER A 82 15.15 -22.83 46.76
C SER A 82 15.91 -23.69 45.73
N ILE A 83 17.25 -23.76 45.79
CA ILE A 83 18.04 -24.66 44.93
C ILE A 83 17.67 -26.13 45.14
N LYS A 84 17.56 -26.60 46.40
CA LYS A 84 17.18 -28.00 46.69
C LYS A 84 15.81 -28.36 46.11
N ALA A 85 14.85 -27.45 46.18
CA ALA A 85 13.52 -27.66 45.59
C ALA A 85 13.60 -27.77 44.07
N VAL A 86 14.36 -26.89 43.41
CA VAL A 86 14.59 -26.94 41.96
C VAL A 86 15.26 -28.26 41.55
N LEU A 87 16.33 -28.67 42.25
CA LEU A 87 17.03 -29.93 41.96
C LEU A 87 16.10 -31.14 42.11
N GLY A 88 15.24 -31.14 43.12
CA GLY A 88 14.22 -32.18 43.32
C GLY A 88 13.25 -32.29 42.15
N VAL A 89 12.74 -31.15 41.68
CA VAL A 89 11.85 -31.09 40.51
C VAL A 89 12.55 -31.53 39.26
N LEU A 90 13.81 -31.15 39.05
CA LEU A 90 14.58 -31.54 37.87
C LEU A 90 15.11 -32.98 37.96
N GLY A 91 14.89 -33.68 39.08
CA GLY A 91 15.41 -35.03 39.32
C GLY A 91 16.94 -35.09 39.30
N VAL A 92 17.62 -33.98 39.63
CA VAL A 92 19.08 -33.92 39.72
C VAL A 92 19.51 -34.47 41.07
N ASP A 93 20.41 -35.44 41.05
CA ASP A 93 20.97 -36.03 42.27
C ASP A 93 21.69 -34.93 43.09
N PRO A 94 21.30 -34.69 44.36
CA PRO A 94 21.97 -33.74 45.24
C PRO A 94 23.47 -34.01 45.44
N ALA A 95 23.93 -35.24 45.21
CA ALA A 95 25.35 -35.61 45.26
C ALA A 95 26.10 -35.41 43.93
N SER A 96 25.41 -34.96 42.87
CA SER A 96 26.06 -34.67 41.59
C SER A 96 26.98 -33.44 41.70
N PRO A 97 28.09 -33.40 40.92
CA PRO A 97 28.99 -32.24 40.91
C PRO A 97 28.28 -30.92 40.60
N VAL A 98 27.25 -30.95 39.76
CA VAL A 98 26.43 -29.77 39.39
C VAL A 98 25.58 -29.29 40.57
N ALA A 99 24.92 -30.20 41.28
CA ALA A 99 24.13 -29.87 42.46
C ALA A 99 25.00 -29.31 43.59
N GLU A 100 26.13 -29.95 43.87
CA GLU A 100 27.10 -29.49 44.86
C GLU A 100 27.62 -28.09 44.50
N PHE A 101 28.01 -27.88 43.24
CA PHE A 101 28.45 -26.58 42.76
C PHE A 101 27.37 -25.51 42.98
N TRP A 102 26.15 -25.73 42.50
CA TRP A 102 25.07 -24.75 42.62
C TRP A 102 24.77 -24.40 44.08
N LEU A 103 24.71 -25.39 44.97
CA LEU A 103 24.49 -25.19 46.41
C LEU A 103 25.59 -24.35 47.08
N THR A 104 26.81 -24.36 46.55
CA THR A 104 27.93 -23.56 47.06
C THR A 104 27.94 -22.10 46.58
N LEU A 105 27.28 -21.77 45.45
CA LEU A 105 27.19 -20.40 44.94
C LEU A 105 26.49 -19.44 45.92
N GLY A 106 25.52 -19.96 46.67
CA GLY A 106 24.74 -19.22 47.65
C GLY A 106 25.36 -19.07 49.03
N VAL A 107 26.51 -19.71 49.29
CA VAL A 107 27.15 -19.67 50.61
C VAL A 107 27.83 -18.32 50.79
N GLN A 108 27.31 -17.51 51.72
CA GLN A 108 27.86 -16.19 52.01
C GLN A 108 29.32 -16.31 52.50
N GLY A 109 30.23 -15.59 51.85
CA GLY A 109 31.66 -15.62 52.17
C GLY A 109 32.41 -16.88 51.67
N GLY A 110 31.73 -17.78 50.95
CA GLY A 110 32.38 -18.93 50.32
C GLY A 110 33.23 -18.53 49.10
N PRO A 111 34.26 -19.32 48.76
CA PRO A 111 35.18 -19.00 47.65
C PRO A 111 34.49 -18.95 46.28
N ARG A 112 33.34 -19.63 46.14
CA ARG A 112 32.53 -19.68 44.91
C ARG A 112 31.34 -18.73 44.91
N SER A 113 31.22 -17.85 45.91
CA SER A 113 30.05 -16.98 46.03
C SER A 113 30.00 -15.93 44.91
N LEU A 114 28.96 -15.96 44.06
CA LEU A 114 28.79 -14.94 43.03
C LEU A 114 28.61 -13.54 43.62
N ALA A 115 27.97 -13.42 44.80
CA ALA A 115 27.90 -12.15 45.53
C ALA A 115 29.28 -11.69 46.00
N GLY A 116 30.12 -12.64 46.40
CA GLY A 116 31.52 -12.43 46.71
C GLY A 116 32.31 -11.92 45.52
N TRP A 117 32.03 -12.37 44.29
CA TRP A 117 32.72 -11.97 43.05
C TRP A 117 32.17 -10.68 42.40
N ALA A 118 30.87 -10.42 42.55
CA ALA A 118 30.20 -9.22 42.05
C ALA A 118 30.63 -7.94 42.78
N HIS A 119 30.94 -8.02 44.08
CA HIS A 119 31.28 -6.86 44.90
C HIS A 119 32.75 -6.86 45.34
N ARG A 120 33.40 -5.69 45.33
CA ARG A 120 34.78 -5.54 45.84
C ARG A 120 34.84 -5.60 47.36
N SER A 121 35.99 -5.97 47.91
CA SER A 121 36.25 -5.86 49.35
C SER A 121 36.57 -4.42 49.73
N GLY A 122 35.61 -3.71 50.33
CA GLY A 122 35.80 -2.34 50.83
C GLY A 122 36.26 -1.34 49.76
N LEU A 123 37.38 -0.66 50.02
CA LEU A 123 38.03 0.28 49.09
C LEU A 123 39.16 -0.36 48.27
N GLY A 124 39.27 -1.70 48.27
CA GLY A 124 40.32 -2.41 47.55
C GLY A 124 40.21 -2.33 46.02
N SER A 125 41.33 -2.53 45.34
CA SER A 125 41.39 -2.60 43.88
C SER A 125 40.50 -3.72 43.31
N PRO A 126 39.96 -3.58 42.09
CA PRO A 126 39.26 -4.65 41.43
C PRO A 126 40.13 -5.92 41.31
N ARG A 127 39.56 -7.07 41.64
CA ARG A 127 40.15 -8.39 41.38
C ARG A 127 40.41 -8.57 39.89
N ARG A 128 41.56 -9.16 39.57
CA ARG A 128 41.96 -9.47 38.21
C ARG A 128 41.20 -10.68 37.68
N LEU A 129 41.15 -10.79 36.37
CA LEU A 129 40.65 -11.97 35.67
C LEU A 129 41.74 -13.06 35.62
N ASP A 130 41.77 -13.93 36.62
CA ASP A 130 42.75 -15.01 36.78
C ASP A 130 42.19 -16.39 36.39
N GLY A 131 42.96 -17.46 36.60
CA GLY A 131 42.55 -18.82 36.29
C GLY A 131 41.41 -19.32 37.19
N GLU A 132 41.42 -18.93 38.47
CA GLU A 132 40.40 -19.33 39.45
C GLU A 132 39.01 -18.81 39.06
N PHE A 133 38.92 -17.55 38.64
CA PHE A 133 37.64 -17.01 38.17
C PHE A 133 37.18 -17.64 36.85
N ARG A 134 38.10 -17.94 35.93
CA ARG A 134 37.76 -18.65 34.67
C ARG A 134 37.22 -20.05 34.96
N ASP A 135 37.79 -20.76 35.92
CA ASP A 135 37.30 -22.07 36.36
C ASP A 135 35.89 -21.96 36.95
N LEU A 136 35.63 -20.92 37.76
CA LEU A 136 34.29 -20.66 38.30
C LEU A 136 33.26 -20.40 37.19
N VAL A 137 33.59 -19.61 36.17
CA VAL A 137 32.68 -19.37 35.03
C VAL A 137 32.44 -20.65 34.25
N ARG A 138 33.48 -21.45 34.00
CA ARG A 138 33.34 -22.76 33.32
C ARG A 138 32.41 -23.70 34.10
N ASP A 139 32.57 -23.79 35.42
CA ASP A 139 31.74 -24.66 36.25
C ASP A 139 30.29 -24.15 36.31
N PHE A 140 30.09 -22.82 36.25
CA PHE A 140 28.77 -22.21 36.09
C PHE A 140 28.12 -22.54 34.74
N GLU A 141 28.88 -22.48 33.64
CA GLU A 141 28.40 -22.92 32.32
C GLU A 141 27.98 -24.38 32.32
N LEU A 142 28.75 -25.28 32.95
CA LEU A 142 28.41 -26.69 33.08
C LEU A 142 27.11 -26.89 33.87
N MET A 143 26.92 -26.11 34.94
CA MET A 143 25.68 -26.14 35.72
C MET A 143 24.49 -25.68 34.90
N LEU A 144 24.59 -24.56 34.19
CA LEU A 144 23.52 -24.07 33.32
C LEU A 144 23.14 -25.08 32.25
N ASP A 145 24.14 -25.69 31.61
CA ASP A 145 23.94 -26.63 30.52
C ASP A 145 23.10 -27.86 30.94
N GLU A 146 23.45 -28.50 32.05
CA GLU A 146 22.73 -29.65 32.60
C GLU A 146 21.33 -29.27 33.10
N VAL A 147 21.22 -28.14 33.82
CA VAL A 147 19.95 -27.68 34.40
C VAL A 147 18.95 -27.29 33.30
N LEU A 148 19.41 -26.59 32.26
CA LEU A 148 18.57 -26.17 31.14
C LEU A 148 18.14 -27.36 30.27
N GLU A 149 19.02 -28.34 30.04
CA GLU A 149 18.65 -29.54 29.27
C GLU A 149 17.54 -30.33 30.00
N ARG A 150 17.64 -30.51 31.33
CA ARG A 150 16.59 -31.17 32.11
C ARG A 150 15.30 -30.37 32.23
N CYS A 151 15.39 -29.05 32.27
CA CYS A 151 14.21 -28.19 32.24
C CYS A 151 13.41 -28.37 30.95
N ARG A 152 14.10 -28.57 29.82
CA ARG A 152 13.47 -28.78 28.51
C ARG A 152 12.48 -29.95 28.52
N ASP A 153 12.84 -31.03 29.21
CA ASP A 153 12.06 -32.27 29.26
C ASP A 153 10.82 -32.18 30.17
N ARG A 154 10.71 -31.12 30.98
CA ARG A 154 9.63 -30.92 31.96
C ARG A 154 8.71 -29.74 31.67
N TYR A 155 8.75 -29.20 30.45
CA TYR A 155 7.97 -27.99 30.08
C TYR A 155 6.44 -28.16 30.23
N VAL A 156 5.91 -29.39 30.22
CA VAL A 156 4.49 -29.69 30.47
C VAL A 156 4.04 -29.25 31.87
N GLU A 157 4.93 -29.34 32.87
CA GLU A 157 4.62 -28.93 34.26
C GLU A 157 4.37 -27.42 34.38
N VAL A 158 4.92 -26.61 33.45
CA VAL A 158 4.68 -25.15 33.39
C VAL A 158 3.21 -24.85 33.05
N PHE A 159 2.61 -25.59 32.11
CA PHE A 159 1.21 -25.37 31.73
C PHE A 159 0.24 -25.78 32.83
N ALA A 160 0.50 -26.88 33.54
CA ALA A 160 -0.31 -27.28 34.69
C ALA A 160 -0.34 -26.20 35.79
N ARG A 161 0.80 -25.53 36.04
CA ARG A 161 0.88 -24.40 36.98
C ARG A 161 0.16 -23.14 36.46
N LEU A 162 0.16 -22.91 35.14
CA LEU A 162 -0.65 -21.84 34.55
C LEU A 162 -2.15 -22.13 34.69
N ASP A 163 -2.57 -23.39 34.54
CA ASP A 163 -3.97 -23.78 34.74
C ASP A 163 -4.39 -23.61 36.21
N GLU A 164 -3.52 -23.97 37.17
CA GLU A 164 -3.75 -23.69 38.59
C GLU A 164 -3.90 -22.18 38.84
N LEU A 165 -3.04 -21.36 38.23
CA LEU A 165 -3.12 -19.91 38.34
C LEU A 165 -4.42 -19.36 37.75
N LEU A 166 -4.81 -19.82 36.55
CA LEU A 166 -6.04 -19.44 35.86
C LEU A 166 -7.30 -19.84 36.66
N GLY A 167 -7.21 -20.84 37.53
CA GLY A 167 -8.30 -21.27 38.42
C GLY A 167 -8.60 -20.32 39.59
N ALA A 168 -7.81 -19.26 39.80
CA ALA A 168 -8.06 -18.28 40.85
C ALA A 168 -9.30 -17.41 40.55
N VAL A 169 -10.35 -17.51 41.38
CA VAL A 169 -11.61 -16.76 41.20
C VAL A 169 -12.07 -16.10 42.53
N PRO A 170 -12.16 -14.75 42.61
CA PRO A 170 -11.66 -13.79 41.64
C PRO A 170 -10.12 -13.71 41.69
N PRO A 171 -9.46 -13.47 40.56
CA PRO A 171 -8.01 -13.25 40.54
C PRO A 171 -7.66 -11.95 41.27
N ARG A 172 -6.49 -11.91 41.91
CA ARG A 172 -6.00 -10.70 42.61
C ARG A 172 -4.64 -10.30 42.06
N ARG A 173 -4.22 -9.10 42.45
CA ARG A 173 -2.92 -8.54 42.10
C ARG A 173 -1.75 -9.47 42.45
N SER A 174 -1.86 -10.24 43.54
CA SER A 174 -0.86 -11.24 43.95
C SER A 174 -0.66 -12.33 42.91
N GLU A 175 -1.73 -12.82 42.30
CA GLU A 175 -1.73 -13.87 41.30
C GLU A 175 -1.14 -13.35 39.97
N ALA A 176 -1.48 -12.11 39.58
CA ALA A 176 -0.83 -11.42 38.46
C ALA A 176 0.69 -11.24 38.70
N ARG A 177 1.11 -10.95 39.95
CA ARG A 177 2.53 -10.89 40.31
C ARG A 177 3.20 -12.25 40.20
N VAL A 178 2.52 -13.34 40.58
CA VAL A 178 3.04 -14.70 40.38
C VAL A 178 3.24 -14.98 38.89
N LEU A 179 2.29 -14.59 38.01
CA LEU A 179 2.46 -14.69 36.55
C LEU A 179 3.69 -13.91 36.03
N LYS A 180 4.02 -12.79 36.67
CA LYS A 180 5.16 -11.94 36.30
C LYS A 180 6.50 -12.49 36.79
N ASP A 181 6.55 -12.97 38.03
CA ASP A 181 7.78 -13.28 38.76
C ASP A 181 8.19 -14.76 38.68
N ARG A 182 7.24 -15.66 38.38
CA ARG A 182 7.45 -17.12 38.42
C ARG A 182 7.31 -17.80 37.07
N PHE A 183 6.67 -17.14 36.11
CA PHE A 183 6.53 -17.67 34.76
C PHE A 183 7.44 -16.93 33.80
N ARG A 184 7.97 -17.71 32.86
CA ARG A 184 8.78 -17.20 31.77
C ARG A 184 7.97 -16.18 30.95
N SER A 185 8.51 -14.98 30.80
CA SER A 185 7.98 -13.96 29.90
C SER A 185 8.37 -14.27 28.44
N ASN A 186 7.91 -15.41 27.93
CA ASN A 186 8.03 -15.77 26.51
C ASN A 186 6.66 -15.89 25.86
N PHE A 187 6.65 -15.83 24.52
CA PHE A 187 5.43 -15.90 23.75
C PHE A 187 4.58 -17.15 24.09
N VAL A 188 5.17 -18.34 24.23
CA VAL A 188 4.41 -19.59 24.45
C VAL A 188 3.63 -19.58 25.76
N THR A 189 4.29 -19.21 26.87
CA THR A 189 3.70 -19.19 28.21
C THR A 189 2.67 -18.06 28.31
N ARG A 190 3.00 -16.88 27.77
CA ARG A 190 2.11 -15.72 27.71
C ARG A 190 0.87 -16.01 26.88
N HIS A 191 1.05 -16.51 25.65
CA HIS A 191 -0.04 -16.89 24.77
C HIS A 191 -0.94 -17.97 25.39
N TYR A 192 -0.37 -18.98 26.05
CA TYR A 192 -1.17 -20.00 26.74
C TYR A 192 -2.08 -19.38 27.81
N PHE A 193 -1.54 -18.51 28.66
CA PHE A 193 -2.29 -17.83 29.71
C PHE A 193 -3.36 -16.87 29.14
N PHE A 194 -2.93 -15.96 28.26
CA PHE A 194 -3.77 -14.89 27.71
C PHE A 194 -4.87 -15.37 26.77
N SER A 195 -4.70 -16.54 26.14
CA SER A 195 -5.77 -17.20 25.38
C SER A 195 -6.88 -17.79 26.27
N ARG A 196 -6.68 -17.92 27.58
CA ARG A 196 -7.62 -18.55 28.52
C ARG A 196 -8.11 -17.64 29.66
N ALA A 197 -7.37 -16.58 29.99
CA ALA A 197 -7.75 -15.66 31.07
C ALA A 197 -9.15 -15.05 30.85
N THR A 198 -9.95 -14.93 31.91
CA THR A 198 -11.28 -14.28 31.87
C THR A 198 -11.16 -12.77 32.10
N ALA A 199 -12.22 -12.00 31.81
CA ALA A 199 -12.25 -10.55 31.98
C ALA A 199 -11.89 -10.08 33.42
N ASP A 200 -12.17 -10.89 34.45
CA ASP A 200 -11.81 -10.57 35.84
C ASP A 200 -10.30 -10.33 36.05
N TRP A 201 -9.45 -10.83 35.14
CA TRP A 201 -8.01 -10.64 35.20
C TRP A 201 -7.54 -9.24 34.77
N ILE A 202 -8.36 -8.44 34.08
CA ILE A 202 -7.94 -7.12 33.56
C ILE A 202 -7.37 -6.24 34.67
N GLY A 203 -8.10 -6.09 35.77
CA GLY A 203 -7.71 -5.25 36.91
C GLY A 203 -6.35 -5.67 37.49
N PRO A 204 -6.21 -6.92 37.98
CA PRO A 204 -4.94 -7.44 38.48
C PRO A 204 -3.76 -7.31 37.51
N LEU A 205 -3.97 -7.60 36.23
CA LEU A 205 -2.92 -7.51 35.20
C LEU A 205 -2.49 -6.07 34.93
N ARG A 206 -3.45 -5.14 34.88
CA ARG A 206 -3.18 -3.71 34.71
C ARG A 206 -2.39 -3.15 35.87
N GLU A 207 -2.76 -3.50 37.11
CA GLU A 207 -2.06 -3.05 38.33
C GLU A 207 -0.61 -3.57 38.44
N GLU A 208 -0.30 -4.72 37.82
CA GLU A 208 1.06 -5.27 37.75
C GLU A 208 1.82 -4.86 36.48
N GLY A 209 1.22 -4.02 35.63
CA GLY A 209 1.87 -3.36 34.50
C GLY A 209 2.07 -4.23 33.26
N PHE A 210 1.22 -5.25 33.04
CA PHE A 210 1.34 -6.15 31.88
C PHE A 210 1.15 -5.43 30.53
N PHE A 211 0.35 -4.37 30.50
CA PHE A 211 0.07 -3.59 29.28
C PHE A 211 1.04 -2.42 29.05
N ALA A 212 2.11 -2.31 29.84
CA ALA A 212 3.00 -1.13 29.82
C ALA A 212 4.23 -1.30 28.89
N THR A 213 4.51 -2.51 28.39
CA THR A 213 5.75 -2.80 27.66
C THR A 213 5.47 -3.53 26.35
N PRO A 214 4.98 -2.84 25.31
CA PRO A 214 4.79 -3.43 23.99
C PRO A 214 6.12 -3.93 23.41
N PRO A 215 6.14 -5.09 22.72
CA PRO A 215 7.34 -5.59 22.09
C PRO A 215 7.77 -4.68 20.94
N ALA A 216 9.05 -4.32 20.90
CA ALA A 216 9.64 -3.52 19.83
C ALA A 216 9.73 -4.32 18.51
N PRO A 217 9.70 -3.65 17.35
CA PRO A 217 10.09 -4.26 16.07
C PRO A 217 11.49 -4.91 16.15
N VAL A 218 11.65 -6.07 15.53
CA VAL A 218 12.91 -6.82 15.49
C VAL A 218 13.46 -6.80 14.07
N PHE A 219 14.66 -6.27 13.91
CA PHE A 219 15.35 -6.18 12.62
C PHE A 219 16.20 -7.42 12.38
N GLY A 220 16.01 -8.05 11.23
CA GLY A 220 16.87 -9.12 10.72
C GLY A 220 18.09 -8.56 9.99
N GLU A 221 19.14 -9.38 9.89
CA GLU A 221 20.38 -9.03 9.16
C GLU A 221 20.14 -8.82 7.65
N ASP A 222 19.06 -9.37 7.11
CA ASP A 222 18.62 -9.24 5.72
C ASP A 222 17.76 -7.99 5.46
N GLN A 223 17.77 -7.02 6.38
CA GLN A 223 16.89 -5.85 6.38
C GLN A 223 15.39 -6.20 6.50
N SER A 224 15.05 -7.44 6.87
CA SER A 224 13.67 -7.78 7.20
C SER A 224 13.29 -7.17 8.56
N VAL A 225 12.01 -6.80 8.70
CA VAL A 225 11.44 -6.34 9.97
C VAL A 225 10.38 -7.32 10.41
N THR A 226 10.57 -7.91 11.58
CA THR A 226 9.56 -8.73 12.25
C THR A 226 8.87 -7.88 13.30
N LEU A 227 7.55 -7.76 13.20
CA LEU A 227 6.71 -7.15 14.24
C LEU A 227 6.24 -8.25 15.19
N PRO A 228 6.76 -8.40 16.42
CA PRO A 228 6.37 -9.52 17.28
C PRO A 228 4.89 -9.39 17.72
N PRO A 229 4.14 -10.50 17.82
CA PRO A 229 2.81 -10.49 18.43
C PRO A 229 2.90 -10.19 19.93
N TRP A 230 1.82 -9.68 20.51
CA TRP A 230 1.74 -9.35 21.92
C TRP A 230 0.49 -9.98 22.57
N PRO A 231 0.62 -11.17 23.19
CA PRO A 231 -0.51 -11.89 23.77
C PRO A 231 -1.38 -11.07 24.73
N GLU A 232 -0.76 -10.13 25.43
CA GLU A 232 -1.41 -9.19 26.35
C GLU A 232 -2.48 -8.34 25.64
N THR A 233 -2.21 -7.83 24.43
CA THR A 233 -3.21 -7.07 23.67
C THR A 233 -4.15 -7.97 22.89
N ASP A 234 -3.71 -9.17 22.44
CA ASP A 234 -4.60 -10.19 21.88
C ASP A 234 -5.68 -10.60 22.89
N TYR A 235 -5.31 -10.69 24.17
CA TYR A 235 -6.24 -10.91 25.27
C TYR A 235 -7.29 -9.81 25.36
N LEU A 236 -6.86 -8.54 25.37
CA LEU A 236 -7.79 -7.40 25.42
C LEU A 236 -8.78 -7.42 24.24
N VAL A 237 -8.31 -7.73 23.02
CA VAL A 237 -9.18 -7.91 21.85
C VAL A 237 -10.25 -8.97 22.13
N ARG A 238 -9.85 -10.16 22.59
CA ARG A 238 -10.76 -11.29 22.82
C ARG A 238 -11.88 -10.99 23.83
N ILE A 239 -11.56 -10.27 24.91
CA ILE A 239 -12.50 -9.99 26.02
C ILE A 239 -13.19 -8.62 25.88
N SER A 240 -13.05 -7.93 24.74
CA SER A 240 -13.63 -6.59 24.50
C SER A 240 -15.14 -6.53 24.73
N ALA A 241 -15.86 -7.62 24.45
CA ALA A 241 -17.30 -7.70 24.65
C ALA A 241 -17.70 -8.02 26.10
N ASP A 242 -16.81 -8.65 26.89
CA ASP A 242 -17.11 -9.12 28.24
C ASP A 242 -16.99 -7.99 29.28
N ASP A 243 -15.97 -7.13 29.15
CA ASP A 243 -15.77 -5.94 29.99
C ASP A 243 -15.25 -4.75 29.17
N PRO A 244 -16.13 -4.04 28.43
CA PRO A 244 -15.75 -2.92 27.58
C PRO A 244 -14.99 -1.80 28.32
N THR A 245 -15.40 -1.49 29.54
CA THR A 245 -14.80 -0.40 30.34
C THR A 245 -13.43 -0.80 30.88
N GLY A 246 -13.29 -2.01 31.43
CA GLY A 246 -12.00 -2.51 31.87
C GLY A 246 -11.00 -2.64 30.72
N VAL A 247 -11.44 -3.13 29.56
CA VAL A 247 -10.61 -3.22 28.36
C VAL A 247 -10.16 -1.84 27.89
N LEU A 248 -11.05 -0.84 27.86
CA LEU A 248 -10.67 0.52 27.50
C LEU A 248 -9.59 1.08 28.43
N ASP A 249 -9.75 0.95 29.75
CA ASP A 249 -8.77 1.42 30.72
C ASP A 249 -7.40 0.74 30.54
N ALA A 250 -7.40 -0.57 30.25
CA ALA A 250 -6.18 -1.32 29.99
C ALA A 250 -5.54 -0.89 28.66
N ALA A 251 -6.32 -0.74 27.59
CA ALA A 251 -5.85 -0.28 26.28
C ALA A 251 -5.21 1.12 26.36
N ARG A 252 -5.80 2.04 27.13
CA ARG A 252 -5.24 3.39 27.37
C ARG A 252 -3.91 3.39 28.13
N SER A 253 -3.57 2.29 28.81
CA SER A 253 -2.28 2.13 29.49
C SER A 253 -1.16 1.65 28.57
N VAL A 254 -1.49 1.24 27.34
CA VAL A 254 -0.51 0.87 26.31
C VAL A 254 0.21 2.14 25.84
N PRO A 255 1.55 2.23 25.97
CA PRO A 255 2.29 3.39 25.46
C PRO A 255 2.34 3.40 23.93
N ALA A 256 2.76 4.54 23.37
CA ALA A 256 3.07 4.64 21.95
C ALA A 256 4.12 3.59 21.54
N THR A 257 3.94 3.00 20.37
CA THR A 257 4.81 1.93 19.87
C THR A 257 4.90 1.96 18.35
N GLU A 258 6.07 1.60 17.83
CA GLU A 258 6.31 1.42 16.39
C GLU A 258 5.82 0.04 15.90
N ASN A 259 5.40 -0.84 16.81
CA ASN A 259 4.90 -2.14 16.44
C ASN A 259 3.45 -2.05 15.91
N SER A 260 3.29 -1.95 14.58
CA SER A 260 1.98 -1.82 13.93
C SER A 260 1.00 -2.96 14.26
N ARG A 261 1.45 -4.13 14.76
CA ARG A 261 0.53 -5.19 15.27
C ARG A 261 -0.16 -4.79 16.56
N VAL A 262 0.52 -4.04 17.43
CA VAL A 262 -0.08 -3.52 18.66
C VAL A 262 -1.12 -2.45 18.33
N THR A 263 -0.80 -1.54 17.40
CA THR A 263 -1.76 -0.56 16.88
C THR A 263 -2.98 -1.23 16.24
N TRP A 264 -2.76 -2.30 15.47
CA TRP A 264 -3.82 -3.14 14.93
C TRP A 264 -4.73 -3.72 16.03
N ASN A 265 -4.17 -4.26 17.10
CA ASN A 265 -4.95 -4.78 18.22
C ASN A 265 -5.74 -3.66 18.93
N LEU A 266 -5.17 -2.47 19.08
CA LEU A 266 -5.89 -1.30 19.62
C LEU A 266 -7.06 -0.88 18.72
N MET A 267 -6.91 -0.96 17.40
CA MET A 267 -8.00 -0.72 16.46
C MET A 267 -9.10 -1.78 16.58
N GLN A 268 -8.73 -3.06 16.68
CA GLN A 268 -9.69 -4.15 16.88
C GLN A 268 -10.47 -3.99 18.19
N ILE A 269 -9.81 -3.56 19.26
CA ILE A 269 -10.47 -3.19 20.52
C ILE A 269 -11.46 -2.04 20.26
N ALA A 270 -11.01 -0.93 19.65
CA ALA A 270 -11.86 0.22 19.39
C ALA A 270 -13.11 -0.13 18.55
N LEU A 271 -12.97 -1.02 17.56
CA LEU A 271 -14.09 -1.53 16.73
C LEU A 271 -15.09 -2.38 17.52
N ALA A 272 -14.62 -3.15 18.50
CA ALA A 272 -15.47 -3.98 19.34
C ALA A 272 -16.20 -3.18 20.44
N LEU A 273 -15.68 -2.00 20.81
CA LEU A 273 -16.27 -1.13 21.83
C LEU A 273 -17.43 -0.28 21.26
N PRO A 274 -18.44 0.09 22.07
CA PRO A 274 -19.37 1.16 21.72
C PRO A 274 -18.64 2.46 21.37
N ALA A 275 -19.19 3.26 20.45
CA ALA A 275 -18.52 4.45 19.93
C ALA A 275 -18.07 5.45 21.01
N ASP A 276 -18.88 5.63 22.07
CA ASP A 276 -18.56 6.50 23.23
C ASP A 276 -17.32 6.05 24.03
N LEU A 277 -16.98 4.76 23.95
CA LEU A 277 -15.76 4.20 24.53
C LEU A 277 -14.64 4.20 23.49
N ALA A 278 -14.93 3.81 22.24
CA ALA A 278 -13.97 3.75 21.15
C ALA A 278 -13.30 5.11 20.87
N VAL A 279 -14.06 6.22 20.96
CA VAL A 279 -13.55 7.58 20.73
C VAL A 279 -12.38 7.93 21.66
N GLN A 280 -12.31 7.34 22.85
CA GLN A 280 -11.22 7.59 23.79
C GLN A 280 -9.88 6.97 23.35
N LEU A 281 -9.90 5.99 22.44
CA LEU A 281 -8.70 5.42 21.81
C LEU A 281 -8.32 6.13 20.51
N ALA A 282 -9.23 6.92 19.93
CA ALA A 282 -9.01 7.58 18.63
C ALA A 282 -7.74 8.44 18.61
N PRO A 283 -7.41 9.28 19.62
CA PRO A 283 -6.18 10.08 19.59
C PRO A 283 -4.90 9.24 19.49
N GLN A 284 -4.85 8.12 20.23
CA GLN A 284 -3.71 7.20 20.22
C GLN A 284 -3.59 6.50 18.86
N ILE A 285 -4.69 6.01 18.31
CA ILE A 285 -4.73 5.36 16.99
C ILE A 285 -4.35 6.34 15.89
N THR A 286 -4.92 7.55 15.87
CA THR A 286 -4.60 8.61 14.90
C THR A 286 -3.12 8.98 14.93
N SER A 287 -2.49 9.03 16.12
CA SER A 287 -1.05 9.31 16.23
C SER A 287 -0.15 8.18 15.71
N ALA A 288 -0.67 6.95 15.71
CA ALA A 288 0.05 5.75 15.28
C ALA A 288 -0.19 5.41 13.80
N VAL A 289 -1.20 6.00 13.15
CA VAL A 289 -1.51 5.83 11.74
C VAL A 289 -0.84 6.96 10.93
N PRO A 290 -0.08 6.64 9.86
CA PRO A 290 0.13 5.31 9.29
C PRO A 290 1.22 4.46 9.95
N GLY A 291 2.08 5.06 10.77
CA GLY A 291 3.24 4.42 11.39
C GLY A 291 4.39 4.19 10.40
N GLU A 292 5.59 3.90 10.95
CA GLU A 292 6.82 3.71 10.15
C GLU A 292 6.74 2.53 9.19
N TYR A 293 6.08 1.44 9.61
CA TYR A 293 5.96 0.21 8.83
C TYR A 293 4.66 0.10 8.02
N GLY A 294 3.87 1.18 7.98
CA GLY A 294 2.57 1.24 7.33
C GLY A 294 1.43 0.62 8.16
N VAL A 295 0.23 0.71 7.59
CA VAL A 295 -1.02 0.21 8.19
C VAL A 295 -1.22 -1.25 7.79
N LEU A 296 -1.46 -2.14 8.76
CA LEU A 296 -1.62 -3.58 8.49
C LEU A 296 -2.92 -3.92 7.76
N ALA A 297 -4.02 -3.24 8.08
CA ALA A 297 -5.31 -3.38 7.39
C ALA A 297 -6.00 -2.01 7.33
N PRO A 298 -5.79 -1.25 6.23
CA PRO A 298 -6.43 0.04 5.98
C PRO A 298 -7.96 0.00 6.07
N GLU A 299 -8.56 -1.10 5.63
CA GLU A 299 -10.01 -1.30 5.59
C GLU A 299 -10.60 -1.21 6.99
N ALA A 300 -9.96 -1.81 8.00
CA ALA A 300 -10.44 -1.74 9.38
C ALA A 300 -10.27 -0.33 9.99
N VAL A 301 -9.29 0.47 9.52
CA VAL A 301 -9.24 1.90 9.90
C VAL A 301 -10.45 2.61 9.30
N GLY A 302 -10.82 2.27 8.05
CA GLY A 302 -12.05 2.74 7.42
C GLY A 302 -13.31 2.36 8.22
N GLU A 303 -13.43 1.11 8.64
CA GLU A 303 -14.52 0.65 9.50
C GLU A 303 -14.59 1.44 10.81
N LEU A 304 -13.44 1.75 11.42
CA LEU A 304 -13.39 2.53 12.66
C LEU A 304 -13.82 3.99 12.43
N ILE A 305 -13.46 4.58 11.30
CA ILE A 305 -13.92 5.90 10.90
C ILE A 305 -15.46 5.90 10.79
N VAL A 306 -16.04 4.91 10.11
CA VAL A 306 -17.50 4.76 9.98
C VAL A 306 -18.16 4.56 11.34
N HIS A 307 -17.58 3.71 12.19
CA HIS A 307 -18.08 3.45 13.55
C HIS A 307 -18.12 4.71 14.41
N LEU A 308 -17.05 5.51 14.39
CA LEU A 308 -17.01 6.79 15.11
C LEU A 308 -17.98 7.81 14.53
N ALA A 309 -18.07 7.92 13.21
CA ALA A 309 -18.97 8.86 12.53
C ALA A 309 -20.44 8.55 12.85
N THR A 310 -20.86 7.31 12.64
CA THR A 310 -22.24 6.85 12.91
C THR A 310 -22.57 6.83 14.40
N GLY A 311 -21.56 6.69 15.26
CA GLY A 311 -21.68 6.76 16.71
C GLY A 311 -21.74 8.17 17.30
N GLY A 312 -21.80 9.22 16.48
CA GLY A 312 -21.93 10.61 16.96
C GLY A 312 -20.61 11.29 17.35
N HIS A 313 -19.47 10.78 16.87
CA HIS A 313 -18.13 11.33 17.13
C HIS A 313 -17.45 11.84 15.85
N PRO A 314 -18.03 12.84 15.14
CA PRO A 314 -17.57 13.25 13.81
C PRO A 314 -16.14 13.83 13.82
N GLU A 315 -15.75 14.58 14.84
CA GLU A 315 -14.41 15.18 14.94
C GLU A 315 -13.31 14.11 15.02
N ALA A 316 -13.56 13.04 15.78
CA ALA A 316 -12.61 11.93 15.90
C ALA A 316 -12.52 11.14 14.60
N ALA A 317 -13.67 10.88 13.95
CA ALA A 317 -13.73 10.21 12.66
C ALA A 317 -12.98 11.00 11.57
N LEU A 318 -13.21 12.32 11.52
CA LEU A 318 -12.56 13.22 10.56
C LEU A 318 -11.04 13.32 10.79
N SER A 319 -10.61 13.38 12.05
CA SER A 319 -9.19 13.40 12.41
C SER A 319 -8.47 12.13 11.97
N LEU A 320 -9.08 10.95 12.20
CA LEU A 320 -8.53 9.66 11.79
C LEU A 320 -8.52 9.52 10.26
N ALA A 321 -9.59 9.92 9.58
CA ALA A 321 -9.66 9.94 8.11
C ALA A 321 -8.56 10.81 7.50
N LYS A 322 -8.33 12.00 8.06
CA LYS A 322 -7.25 12.90 7.64
C LYS A 322 -5.88 12.25 7.80
N ALA A 323 -5.61 11.56 8.91
CA ALA A 323 -4.34 10.87 9.14
C ALA A 323 -4.12 9.70 8.17
N LEU A 324 -5.16 8.90 7.92
CA LEU A 324 -5.09 7.73 7.04
C LEU A 324 -4.92 8.13 5.56
N LEU A 325 -5.73 9.08 5.08
CA LEU A 325 -5.83 9.43 3.66
C LEU A 325 -4.83 10.50 3.22
N ALA A 326 -4.10 11.14 4.15
CA ALA A 326 -3.16 12.22 3.81
C ALA A 326 -2.07 11.81 2.80
N ALA A 327 -1.63 10.55 2.82
CA ALA A 327 -0.61 10.02 1.92
C ALA A 327 -1.26 9.37 0.68
N VAL A 328 -1.67 10.21 -0.28
CA VAL A 328 -2.26 9.75 -1.54
C VAL A 328 -1.26 8.83 -2.28
N PRO A 329 -1.64 7.60 -2.66
CA PRO A 329 -0.75 6.71 -3.40
C PRO A 329 -0.46 7.26 -4.80
N PRO A 330 0.75 7.04 -5.34
CA PRO A 330 1.00 7.32 -6.75
C PRO A 330 0.18 6.37 -7.63
N ARG A 331 -0.15 6.80 -8.86
CA ARG A 331 -0.88 5.99 -9.86
C ARG A 331 -0.32 4.58 -10.07
N ARG A 332 0.99 4.38 -9.84
CA ARG A 332 1.62 3.06 -9.78
C ARG A 332 2.54 2.98 -8.58
N GLY A 333 2.33 1.97 -7.75
CA GLY A 333 3.14 1.73 -6.56
C GLY A 333 2.30 1.81 -5.29
N ARG A 334 2.97 2.07 -4.18
CA ARG A 334 2.35 2.29 -2.88
C ARG A 334 2.71 3.67 -2.38
N SER A 335 1.82 4.29 -1.62
CA SER A 335 2.06 5.54 -0.87
C SER A 335 3.14 5.36 0.20
N ALA A 336 3.53 6.47 0.84
CA ALA A 336 4.42 6.46 2.00
C ALA A 336 3.91 5.55 3.15
N ASN A 337 2.59 5.38 3.29
CA ASN A 337 1.97 4.47 4.26
C ASN A 337 1.78 3.04 3.75
N ARG A 338 2.38 2.68 2.60
CA ARG A 338 2.32 1.37 1.94
C ARG A 338 0.93 0.93 1.46
N MET A 339 -0.03 1.84 1.39
CA MET A 339 -1.37 1.62 0.84
C MET A 339 -1.30 1.57 -0.69
N SER A 340 -2.02 0.64 -1.31
CA SER A 340 -2.17 0.62 -2.78
C SER A 340 -3.27 1.59 -3.23
N GLY A 341 -3.32 1.90 -4.54
CA GLY A 341 -4.42 2.70 -5.10
C GLY A 341 -5.79 2.05 -4.88
N TYR A 342 -5.85 0.72 -4.93
CA TYR A 342 -7.06 -0.06 -4.67
C TYR A 342 -7.54 0.06 -3.22
N ASP A 343 -6.65 -0.18 -2.25
CA ASP A 343 -7.01 -0.07 -0.82
C ASP A 343 -7.45 1.37 -0.48
N TYR A 344 -6.81 2.36 -1.10
CA TYR A 344 -7.18 3.77 -0.94
C TYR A 344 -8.59 4.05 -1.48
N ALA A 345 -8.91 3.58 -2.70
CA ALA A 345 -10.24 3.74 -3.29
C ALA A 345 -11.31 3.01 -2.47
N GLU A 346 -11.01 1.82 -1.94
CA GLU A 346 -11.93 1.03 -1.12
C GLU A 346 -12.25 1.72 0.22
N VAL A 347 -11.23 2.20 0.92
CA VAL A 347 -11.39 2.97 2.15
C VAL A 347 -12.18 4.25 1.88
N LEU A 348 -11.87 4.96 0.81
CA LEU A 348 -12.57 6.19 0.45
C LEU A 348 -14.07 5.93 0.18
N ARG A 349 -14.37 4.90 -0.62
CA ARG A 349 -15.74 4.51 -0.98
C ARG A 349 -16.57 4.09 0.24
N SER A 350 -15.96 3.37 1.18
CA SER A 350 -16.64 2.89 2.38
C SER A 350 -16.81 3.98 3.45
N THR A 351 -15.89 4.94 3.54
CA THR A 351 -15.88 5.96 4.61
C THR A 351 -16.57 7.26 4.25
N ALA A 352 -16.48 7.72 3.00
CA ALA A 352 -16.94 9.04 2.60
C ALA A 352 -18.43 9.29 2.92
N PRO A 353 -19.39 8.38 2.65
CA PRO A 353 -20.80 8.67 2.92
C PRO A 353 -21.10 8.88 4.41
N ALA A 354 -20.50 8.08 5.29
CA ALA A 354 -20.68 8.21 6.73
C ALA A 354 -20.02 9.49 7.27
N LEU A 355 -18.84 9.86 6.75
CA LEU A 355 -18.17 11.10 7.10
C LEU A 355 -18.97 12.33 6.67
N ILE A 356 -19.52 12.35 5.46
CA ILE A 356 -20.35 13.46 4.98
C ILE A 356 -21.61 13.60 5.83
N HIS A 357 -22.28 12.48 6.15
CA HIS A 357 -23.47 12.52 6.99
C HIS A 357 -23.17 13.02 8.41
N ALA A 358 -22.05 12.62 9.01
CA ALA A 358 -21.73 12.96 10.40
C ALA A 358 -21.06 14.34 10.55
N ALA A 359 -20.23 14.75 9.60
CA ALA A 359 -19.39 15.94 9.69
C ALA A 359 -19.66 17.00 8.63
N GLY A 360 -20.57 16.76 7.67
CA GLY A 360 -21.01 17.76 6.68
C GLY A 360 -19.87 18.45 5.94
N ARG A 361 -19.88 19.79 5.97
CA ARG A 361 -18.93 20.64 5.25
C ARG A 361 -17.45 20.32 5.56
N PRO A 362 -17.00 20.18 6.81
CA PRO A 362 -15.65 19.72 7.14
C PRO A 362 -15.18 18.45 6.40
N ALA A 363 -16.05 17.44 6.26
CA ALA A 363 -15.72 16.23 5.51
C ALA A 363 -15.65 16.50 3.99
N PHE A 364 -16.55 17.32 3.46
CA PHE A 364 -16.52 17.73 2.07
C PHE A 364 -15.23 18.48 1.71
N THR A 365 -14.83 19.47 2.53
CA THR A 365 -13.56 20.19 2.39
C THR A 365 -12.36 19.24 2.41
N LEU A 366 -12.34 18.25 3.32
CA LEU A 366 -11.26 17.25 3.37
C LEU A 366 -11.14 16.47 2.05
N LEU A 367 -12.26 16.07 1.44
CA LEU A 367 -12.25 15.35 0.16
C LEU A 367 -11.72 16.22 -0.98
N CYS A 368 -12.11 17.50 -1.02
CA CYS A 368 -11.59 18.47 -1.98
C CYS A 368 -10.08 18.68 -1.82
N ASP A 369 -9.58 18.86 -0.59
CA ASP A 369 -8.15 18.97 -0.27
C ASP A 369 -7.36 17.71 -0.65
N LEU A 370 -7.97 16.52 -0.53
CA LEU A 370 -7.35 15.27 -0.95
C LEU A 370 -7.27 15.16 -2.47
N LEU A 371 -8.32 15.54 -3.19
CA LEU A 371 -8.33 15.58 -4.66
C LEU A 371 -7.26 16.54 -5.19
N GLU A 372 -7.16 17.75 -4.62
CA GLU A 372 -6.11 18.71 -5.01
C GLU A 372 -4.71 18.12 -4.79
N ARG A 373 -4.46 17.49 -3.63
CA ARG A 373 -3.18 16.81 -3.38
C ARG A 373 -2.88 15.70 -4.38
N ALA A 374 -3.89 14.91 -4.77
CA ALA A 374 -3.74 13.85 -5.76
C ALA A 374 -3.37 14.42 -7.15
N VAL A 375 -3.98 15.54 -7.53
CA VAL A 375 -3.68 16.25 -8.79
C VAL A 375 -2.26 16.81 -8.76
N VAL A 376 -1.87 17.50 -7.69
CA VAL A 376 -0.52 18.07 -7.51
C VAL A 376 0.54 16.96 -7.58
N ALA A 377 0.33 15.84 -6.89
CA ALA A 377 1.27 14.72 -6.90
C ALA A 377 1.37 14.03 -8.28
N GLY A 378 0.28 14.04 -9.05
CA GLY A 378 0.24 13.49 -10.42
C GLY A 378 0.90 14.38 -11.47
N ASN A 379 1.21 15.64 -11.15
CA ASN A 379 1.76 16.63 -12.09
C ASN A 379 3.05 17.30 -11.55
N PRO A 380 4.14 16.54 -11.31
CA PRO A 380 5.34 17.06 -10.63
C PRO A 380 6.07 18.19 -11.40
N ASP A 381 5.86 18.31 -12.71
CA ASP A 381 6.46 19.37 -13.54
C ASP A 381 5.66 20.69 -13.51
N SER A 382 4.55 20.76 -12.77
CA SER A 382 3.76 21.99 -12.59
C SER A 382 4.41 22.99 -11.62
N SER A 383 5.54 22.65 -11.00
CA SER A 383 6.36 23.56 -10.19
C SER A 383 7.09 24.59 -11.07
N GLY A 384 6.34 25.49 -11.70
CA GLY A 384 6.91 26.58 -12.50
C GLY A 384 6.07 27.06 -13.68
N ARG A 385 5.00 26.34 -14.08
CA ARG A 385 4.04 26.85 -15.06
C ARG A 385 2.88 27.53 -14.35
N ALA A 386 2.46 28.68 -14.87
CA ALA A 386 1.27 29.39 -14.43
C ALA A 386 -0.05 28.67 -14.81
N GLU A 387 0.02 27.42 -15.26
CA GLU A 387 -1.08 26.69 -15.86
C GLU A 387 -1.81 25.88 -14.79
N THR A 388 -3.02 26.33 -14.47
CA THR A 388 -4.03 25.64 -13.64
C THR A 388 -4.62 24.38 -14.32
N HIS A 389 -4.02 23.93 -15.42
CA HIS A 389 -4.44 22.79 -16.23
C HIS A 389 -3.89 21.49 -15.63
N ASP A 390 -4.79 20.56 -15.29
CA ASP A 390 -4.44 19.24 -14.73
C ASP A 390 -4.56 18.09 -15.73
N ASP A 391 -4.86 18.41 -17.00
CA ASP A 391 -5.11 17.44 -18.07
C ASP A 391 -6.16 16.38 -17.71
N SER A 392 -7.12 16.73 -16.85
CA SER A 392 -8.18 15.82 -16.41
C SER A 392 -9.03 15.29 -17.53
N TRP A 393 -9.18 16.00 -18.64
CA TRP A 393 -9.86 15.47 -19.83
C TRP A 393 -9.19 14.21 -20.40
N ARG A 394 -7.91 13.95 -20.09
CA ARG A 394 -7.18 12.74 -20.53
C ARG A 394 -7.35 11.58 -19.56
N TRP A 395 -7.13 11.84 -18.26
CA TRP A 395 -7.15 10.79 -17.24
C TRP A 395 -8.53 10.55 -16.62
N ARG A 396 -9.46 11.50 -16.79
CA ARG A 396 -10.89 11.40 -16.44
C ARG A 396 -11.74 11.94 -17.60
N PRO A 397 -11.87 11.21 -18.72
CA PRO A 397 -12.53 11.73 -19.92
C PRO A 397 -14.02 12.07 -19.72
N ALA A 398 -14.68 11.41 -18.78
CA ALA A 398 -16.02 11.74 -18.31
C ALA A 398 -16.01 11.88 -16.77
N ILE A 399 -16.76 12.84 -16.24
CA ILE A 399 -16.88 13.03 -14.78
C ILE A 399 -17.75 11.94 -14.17
N GLU A 400 -18.75 11.46 -14.91
CA GLU A 400 -19.76 10.52 -14.45
C GLU A 400 -19.32 9.05 -14.37
N ASP A 401 -18.43 8.62 -15.26
CA ASP A 401 -18.04 7.21 -15.44
C ASP A 401 -16.52 7.10 -15.62
N ASP A 402 -15.90 6.16 -14.92
CA ASP A 402 -14.49 5.85 -15.10
C ASP A 402 -14.17 4.38 -14.79
N PRO A 403 -13.80 3.57 -15.79
CA PRO A 403 -13.42 2.17 -15.57
C PRO A 403 -12.09 2.01 -14.79
N ASP A 404 -11.25 3.05 -14.70
CA ASP A 404 -9.96 3.02 -14.01
C ASP A 404 -10.03 3.60 -12.57
N ALA A 405 -11.23 3.99 -12.09
CA ALA A 405 -11.42 4.64 -10.79
C ALA A 405 -10.83 3.87 -9.61
N GLU A 406 -10.86 2.53 -9.65
CA GLU A 406 -10.35 1.66 -8.58
C GLU A 406 -8.81 1.67 -8.47
N HIS A 407 -8.09 2.16 -9.48
CA HIS A 407 -6.62 2.08 -9.52
C HIS A 407 -5.94 3.45 -9.57
N ASP A 408 -6.64 4.50 -9.99
CA ASP A 408 -6.14 5.88 -9.99
C ASP A 408 -6.75 6.68 -8.83
N PRO A 409 -5.96 7.09 -7.83
CA PRO A 409 -6.44 7.87 -6.69
C PRO A 409 -7.11 9.19 -7.09
N ARG A 410 -6.70 9.81 -8.21
CA ARG A 410 -7.33 11.04 -8.72
C ARG A 410 -8.77 10.77 -9.16
N SER A 411 -8.99 9.63 -9.83
CA SER A 411 -10.31 9.22 -10.29
C SER A 411 -11.22 8.83 -9.12
N SER A 412 -10.77 7.98 -8.20
CA SER A 412 -11.57 7.63 -7.01
C SER A 412 -11.89 8.84 -6.12
N LEU A 413 -10.97 9.81 -5.98
CA LEU A 413 -11.25 11.06 -5.29
C LEU A 413 -12.25 11.95 -6.06
N THR A 414 -12.20 11.95 -7.38
CA THR A 414 -13.21 12.63 -8.21
C THR A 414 -14.60 12.03 -7.95
N ASP A 415 -14.71 10.70 -7.93
CA ASP A 415 -15.95 10.00 -7.58
C ASP A 415 -16.45 10.35 -6.18
N ALA A 416 -15.55 10.33 -5.20
CA ALA A 416 -15.89 10.65 -3.81
C ALA A 416 -16.35 12.10 -3.64
N VAL A 417 -15.65 13.07 -4.23
CA VAL A 417 -16.05 14.50 -4.17
C VAL A 417 -17.40 14.70 -4.86
N ARG A 418 -17.61 14.10 -6.04
CA ARG A 418 -18.86 14.19 -6.78
C ARG A 418 -20.03 13.58 -6.01
N ALA A 419 -19.85 12.40 -5.41
CA ALA A 419 -20.85 11.73 -4.60
C ALA A 419 -21.15 12.51 -3.31
N ALA A 420 -20.10 13.01 -2.64
CA ALA A 420 -20.22 13.84 -1.45
C ALA A 420 -20.98 15.14 -1.71
N ALA A 421 -20.72 15.81 -2.84
CA ALA A 421 -21.44 17.01 -3.25
C ALA A 421 -22.95 16.74 -3.43
N ARG A 422 -23.32 15.63 -4.08
CA ARG A 422 -24.74 15.24 -4.20
C ARG A 422 -25.37 14.94 -2.84
N GLN A 423 -24.65 14.21 -1.99
CA GLN A 423 -25.15 13.82 -0.68
C GLN A 423 -25.36 15.05 0.21
N ILE A 424 -24.37 15.96 0.30
CA ILE A 424 -24.46 17.13 1.19
C ILE A 424 -25.55 18.11 0.75
N ILE A 425 -25.80 18.22 -0.56
CA ILE A 425 -26.94 18.96 -1.11
C ILE A 425 -28.26 18.26 -0.78
N GLY A 426 -28.33 16.94 -0.96
CA GLY A 426 -29.52 16.14 -0.67
C GLY A 426 -29.90 16.13 0.81
N ASP A 427 -28.91 16.14 1.70
CA ASP A 427 -29.06 16.20 3.15
C ASP A 427 -29.42 17.64 3.64
N ASN A 428 -29.41 18.65 2.75
CA ASN A 428 -29.59 20.07 3.04
C ASN A 428 -28.55 20.67 4.01
N GLU A 429 -27.37 20.07 4.09
CA GLU A 429 -26.25 20.56 4.91
C GLU A 429 -25.49 21.70 4.21
N MET A 430 -25.47 21.69 2.87
CA MET A 430 -24.98 22.79 2.04
C MET A 430 -25.92 23.03 0.86
N THR A 431 -26.10 24.30 0.52
CA THR A 431 -26.75 24.71 -0.72
C THR A 431 -25.85 24.48 -1.93
N ILE A 432 -26.42 24.41 -3.14
CA ILE A 432 -25.63 24.28 -4.37
C ILE A 432 -24.66 25.46 -4.56
N ASP A 433 -25.04 26.69 -4.18
CA ASP A 433 -24.13 27.84 -4.27
C ASP A 433 -22.95 27.75 -3.29
N GLU A 434 -23.16 27.21 -2.09
CA GLU A 434 -22.08 26.94 -1.14
C GLU A 434 -21.14 25.83 -1.63
N VAL A 435 -21.67 24.75 -2.22
CA VAL A 435 -20.86 23.66 -2.79
C VAL A 435 -20.03 24.17 -3.96
N VAL A 436 -20.62 24.96 -4.86
CA VAL A 436 -19.91 25.58 -5.99
C VAL A 436 -18.84 26.55 -5.49
N ALA A 437 -19.12 27.33 -4.44
CA ALA A 437 -18.15 28.22 -3.84
C ALA A 437 -16.96 27.47 -3.22
N GLU A 438 -17.22 26.36 -2.53
CA GLU A 438 -16.18 25.51 -1.93
C GLU A 438 -15.29 24.87 -3.00
N LEU A 439 -15.88 24.25 -4.03
CA LEU A 439 -15.13 23.70 -5.16
C LEU A 439 -14.31 24.79 -5.89
N GLY A 440 -14.85 26.00 -6.00
CA GLY A 440 -14.22 27.14 -6.64
C GLY A 440 -13.02 27.73 -5.90
N ILE A 441 -12.71 27.27 -4.67
CA ILE A 441 -11.47 27.62 -3.96
C ILE A 441 -10.26 26.99 -4.65
N HIS A 442 -10.44 25.79 -5.20
CA HIS A 442 -9.38 25.01 -5.82
C HIS A 442 -9.20 25.43 -7.29
N ARG A 443 -7.95 25.61 -7.70
CA ARG A 443 -7.64 26.23 -8.99
C ARG A 443 -7.57 25.24 -10.15
N TRP A 444 -7.58 23.94 -9.87
CA TRP A 444 -7.36 22.90 -10.88
C TRP A 444 -8.62 22.65 -11.73
N THR A 445 -8.42 22.43 -13.04
CA THR A 445 -9.50 22.24 -14.02
C THR A 445 -10.53 21.18 -13.62
N ILE A 446 -10.14 20.08 -12.95
CA ILE A 446 -11.06 19.05 -12.48
C ILE A 446 -12.18 19.61 -11.58
N PHE A 447 -11.89 20.64 -10.77
CA PHE A 447 -12.90 21.27 -9.92
C PHE A 447 -13.90 22.09 -10.74
N THR A 448 -13.44 22.79 -11.78
CA THR A 448 -14.34 23.46 -12.74
C THR A 448 -15.25 22.43 -13.44
N ARG A 449 -14.71 21.28 -13.84
CA ARG A 449 -15.50 20.21 -14.47
C ARG A 449 -16.55 19.63 -13.51
N LEU A 450 -16.19 19.44 -12.23
CA LEU A 450 -17.13 19.04 -11.17
C LEU A 450 -18.23 20.08 -10.96
N ILE A 451 -17.89 21.38 -10.94
CA ILE A 451 -18.87 22.48 -10.84
C ILE A 451 -19.85 22.43 -12.02
N LEU A 452 -19.37 22.29 -13.25
CA LEU A 452 -20.23 22.23 -14.44
C LEU A 452 -21.16 21.01 -14.42
N ASP A 453 -20.67 19.82 -13.99
CA ASP A 453 -21.50 18.63 -13.81
C ASP A 453 -22.60 18.84 -12.75
N LEU A 454 -22.27 19.46 -11.62
CA LEU A 454 -23.24 19.75 -10.56
C LEU A 454 -24.28 20.79 -10.98
N LEU A 455 -23.86 21.85 -11.68
CA LEU A 455 -24.78 22.85 -12.22
C LEU A 455 -25.69 22.27 -13.31
N ARG A 456 -25.24 21.26 -14.07
CA ARG A 456 -26.10 20.57 -15.03
C ARG A 456 -27.26 19.85 -14.32
N GLU A 457 -27.00 19.30 -13.14
CA GLU A 457 -27.98 18.53 -12.36
C GLU A 457 -28.89 19.41 -11.50
N HIS A 458 -28.33 20.43 -10.83
CA HIS A 458 -29.02 21.24 -9.83
C HIS A 458 -29.23 22.72 -10.24
N GLY A 459 -28.74 23.13 -11.41
CA GLY A 459 -28.65 24.54 -11.82
C GLY A 459 -30.00 25.26 -11.96
N ALA A 460 -31.10 24.54 -12.12
CA ALA A 460 -32.44 25.12 -12.09
C ALA A 460 -32.73 25.90 -10.79
N GLN A 461 -32.07 25.54 -9.68
CA GLN A 461 -32.18 26.22 -8.38
C GLN A 461 -31.32 27.49 -8.30
N VAL A 462 -30.30 27.62 -9.15
CA VAL A 462 -29.34 28.72 -9.17
C VAL A 462 -29.08 29.26 -10.59
N PRO A 463 -30.13 29.73 -11.30
CA PRO A 463 -30.02 30.18 -12.69
C PRO A 463 -29.00 31.31 -12.88
N VAL A 464 -28.83 32.19 -11.88
CA VAL A 464 -27.84 33.27 -11.90
C VAL A 464 -26.41 32.73 -11.94
N ILE A 465 -26.12 31.63 -11.23
CA ILE A 465 -24.79 31.00 -11.25
C ILE A 465 -24.57 30.30 -12.60
N VAL A 466 -25.58 29.58 -13.11
CA VAL A 466 -25.53 28.96 -14.43
C VAL A 466 -25.23 30.00 -15.51
N GLY A 467 -25.92 31.15 -15.49
CA GLY A 467 -25.68 32.25 -16.44
C GLY A 467 -24.28 32.84 -16.36
N ARG A 468 -23.66 32.89 -15.17
CA ARG A 468 -22.26 33.31 -15.03
C ARG A 468 -21.32 32.37 -15.77
N PHE A 469 -21.46 31.04 -15.63
CA PHE A 469 -20.60 30.06 -16.31
C PHE A 469 -20.89 29.98 -17.81
N LEU A 470 -22.17 29.96 -18.23
CA LEU A 470 -22.56 29.87 -19.65
C LEU A 470 -22.28 31.15 -20.45
N THR A 471 -21.99 32.27 -19.79
CA THR A 471 -21.63 33.53 -20.47
C THR A 471 -20.23 34.04 -20.11
N ASP A 472 -19.40 33.19 -19.51
CA ASP A 472 -17.97 33.44 -19.33
C ASP A 472 -17.20 32.98 -20.57
N ALA A 473 -16.58 33.93 -21.27
CA ALA A 473 -15.84 33.64 -22.50
C ALA A 473 -14.63 32.70 -22.27
N SER A 474 -14.03 32.74 -21.07
CA SER A 474 -12.89 31.88 -20.73
C SER A 474 -13.33 30.42 -20.59
N VAL A 475 -14.42 30.16 -19.87
CA VAL A 475 -14.98 28.80 -19.70
C VAL A 475 -15.55 28.28 -21.02
N MET A 476 -16.24 29.14 -21.80
CA MET A 476 -16.79 28.75 -23.10
C MET A 476 -15.71 28.36 -24.11
N SER A 477 -14.51 28.92 -24.00
CA SER A 477 -13.40 28.69 -24.93
C SER A 477 -12.39 27.63 -24.43
N ASP A 478 -12.48 27.20 -23.18
CA ASP A 478 -11.59 26.21 -22.57
C ASP A 478 -11.90 24.80 -23.09
N ASP A 479 -10.92 24.18 -23.76
CA ASP A 479 -11.03 22.86 -24.37
C ASP A 479 -11.02 21.73 -23.33
N GLN A 480 -10.44 21.95 -22.14
CA GLN A 480 -10.34 20.94 -21.10
C GLN A 480 -11.67 20.71 -20.37
N VAL A 481 -12.61 21.65 -20.47
CA VAL A 481 -13.96 21.56 -19.86
C VAL A 481 -15.08 21.51 -20.89
N GLU A 482 -14.75 21.44 -22.18
CA GLU A 482 -15.70 21.59 -23.28
C GLU A 482 -16.88 20.62 -23.19
N ARG A 483 -16.62 19.36 -22.84
CA ARG A 483 -17.67 18.35 -22.71
C ARG A 483 -18.68 18.75 -21.64
N GLU A 484 -18.21 19.05 -20.44
CA GLU A 484 -19.08 19.43 -19.32
C GLU A 484 -19.80 20.76 -19.58
N TYR A 485 -19.13 21.72 -20.24
CA TYR A 485 -19.74 22.99 -20.66
C TYR A 485 -20.91 22.77 -21.61
N LEU A 486 -20.73 21.96 -22.66
CA LEU A 486 -21.78 21.74 -23.68
C LEU A 486 -22.96 20.95 -23.12
N LEU A 487 -22.71 20.03 -22.17
CA LEU A 487 -23.78 19.34 -21.45
C LEU A 487 -24.56 20.29 -20.54
N LEU A 488 -23.88 21.23 -19.87
CA LEU A 488 -24.54 22.28 -19.09
C LEU A 488 -25.32 23.24 -20.02
N ALA A 489 -24.77 23.63 -21.16
CA ALA A 489 -25.43 24.51 -22.12
C ALA A 489 -26.76 23.92 -22.61
N ALA A 490 -26.75 22.63 -22.96
CA ALA A 490 -27.95 21.91 -23.38
C ALA A 490 -29.03 21.83 -22.30
N ALA A 491 -28.64 21.56 -21.06
CA ALA A 491 -29.58 21.48 -19.94
C ALA A 491 -30.05 22.86 -19.45
N GLY A 492 -29.14 23.84 -19.43
CA GLY A 492 -29.26 25.10 -18.70
C GLY A 492 -29.76 26.29 -19.50
N GLN A 493 -29.75 26.24 -20.83
CA GLN A 493 -30.30 27.32 -21.67
C GLN A 493 -31.75 27.76 -21.31
N PRO A 494 -32.67 26.86 -20.86
CA PRO A 494 -34.03 27.28 -20.50
C PRO A 494 -34.08 28.10 -19.20
N TRP A 495 -33.05 28.02 -18.37
CA TRP A 495 -32.98 28.68 -17.07
C TRP A 495 -32.41 30.10 -17.14
N LEU A 496 -31.81 30.45 -18.28
CA LEU A 496 -31.18 31.75 -18.49
C LEU A 496 -32.21 32.85 -18.74
N GLU A 497 -31.92 34.05 -18.25
CA GLU A 497 -32.67 35.24 -18.65
C GLU A 497 -32.41 35.56 -20.13
N PRO A 498 -33.37 36.20 -20.84
CA PRO A 498 -33.22 36.53 -22.26
C PRO A 498 -31.93 37.32 -22.59
N ARG A 499 -31.47 38.16 -21.65
CA ARG A 499 -30.21 38.91 -21.77
C ARG A 499 -29.00 37.98 -21.84
N ASP A 500 -28.96 36.95 -21.00
CA ASP A 500 -27.85 36.00 -20.94
C ASP A 500 -27.90 35.02 -22.11
N GLN A 501 -29.10 34.61 -22.55
CA GLN A 501 -29.27 33.87 -23.80
C GLN A 501 -28.68 34.64 -24.99
N GLN A 502 -29.01 35.93 -25.11
CA GLN A 502 -28.50 36.77 -26.19
C GLN A 502 -26.98 36.99 -26.08
N LYS A 503 -26.45 37.13 -24.86
CA LYS A 503 -25.00 37.22 -24.62
C LYS A 503 -24.28 35.92 -25.02
N MET A 504 -24.83 34.77 -24.66
CA MET A 504 -24.29 33.45 -25.02
C MET A 504 -24.25 33.26 -26.54
N ILE A 505 -25.36 33.57 -27.23
CA ILE A 505 -25.44 33.53 -28.69
C ILE A 505 -24.40 34.46 -29.34
N ALA A 506 -24.26 35.69 -28.83
CA ALA A 506 -23.31 36.66 -29.35
C ALA A 506 -21.84 36.22 -29.15
N LEU A 507 -21.52 35.53 -28.05
CA LEU A 507 -20.20 34.96 -27.82
C LEU A 507 -19.91 33.80 -28.78
N ILE A 508 -20.89 32.91 -29.03
CA ILE A 508 -20.72 31.82 -30.00
C ILE A 508 -20.51 32.38 -31.41
N ALA A 509 -21.23 33.43 -31.79
CA ALA A 509 -21.05 34.09 -33.08
C ALA A 509 -19.67 34.72 -33.26
N GLN A 510 -19.00 35.15 -32.18
CA GLN A 510 -17.63 35.68 -32.23
C GLN A 510 -16.59 34.59 -32.51
N GLY A 511 -16.87 33.33 -32.15
CA GLY A 511 -15.93 32.22 -32.28
C GLY A 511 -15.01 32.05 -31.06
N PRO A 512 -14.06 31.10 -31.11
CA PRO A 512 -13.10 30.88 -30.02
C PRO A 512 -12.13 32.07 -29.83
N ASP A 513 -11.52 32.19 -28.65
CA ASP A 513 -10.58 33.28 -28.30
C ASP A 513 -9.33 33.33 -29.20
N GLU A 514 -8.92 34.54 -29.64
CA GLU A 514 -7.69 34.81 -30.41
C GLU A 514 -6.42 34.29 -29.74
N ALA A 515 -6.37 34.21 -28.41
CA ALA A 515 -5.23 33.62 -27.69
C ALA A 515 -5.01 32.14 -28.04
N TRP A 516 -6.07 31.41 -28.37
CA TRP A 516 -5.97 30.04 -28.87
C TRP A 516 -5.33 30.00 -30.26
N TYR A 517 -5.69 30.93 -31.15
CA TYR A 517 -5.08 31.05 -32.48
C TYR A 517 -3.56 31.30 -32.43
N GLN A 518 -3.05 31.92 -31.36
CA GLN A 518 -1.60 32.14 -31.17
C GLN A 518 -0.85 30.91 -30.62
N GLY A 519 -1.55 29.95 -30.00
CA GLY A 519 -0.98 28.68 -29.52
C GLY A 519 -0.77 27.63 -30.63
N TRP A 520 -1.48 27.78 -31.75
CA TRP A 520 -1.23 27.01 -32.96
C TRP A 520 0.10 27.47 -33.58
N ARG A 521 0.97 26.52 -33.92
CA ARG A 521 2.26 26.82 -34.57
C ARG A 521 2.01 27.64 -35.84
N SER A 522 2.94 28.54 -36.16
CA SER A 522 2.96 29.40 -37.37
C SER A 522 2.81 28.67 -38.71
N ASP A 523 2.81 27.34 -38.70
CA ASP A 523 2.91 26.48 -39.87
C ASP A 523 1.58 25.79 -40.21
N VAL A 524 0.49 26.10 -39.50
CA VAL A 524 -0.84 25.55 -39.80
C VAL A 524 -1.56 26.41 -40.84
N ALA A 525 -2.10 25.74 -41.87
CA ALA A 525 -2.91 26.37 -42.90
C ALA A 525 -4.16 27.06 -42.32
N THR A 526 -4.45 28.29 -42.79
CA THR A 526 -5.62 29.08 -42.40
C THR A 526 -6.94 28.32 -42.54
N SER A 527 -7.07 27.44 -43.54
CA SER A 527 -8.27 26.61 -43.73
C SER A 527 -8.52 25.59 -42.61
N ALA A 528 -7.48 25.12 -41.91
CA ALA A 528 -7.65 24.22 -40.77
C ALA A 528 -8.12 24.97 -39.51
N ILE A 529 -7.70 26.23 -39.39
CA ILE A 529 -8.11 27.15 -38.34
C ILE A 529 -9.59 27.52 -38.51
N ASP A 530 -10.00 27.84 -39.75
CA ASP A 530 -11.40 28.15 -40.08
C ASP A 530 -12.30 26.93 -39.83
N ALA A 531 -11.90 25.73 -40.29
CA ALA A 531 -12.66 24.49 -40.06
C ALA A 531 -12.82 24.16 -38.56
N TYR A 532 -11.80 24.46 -37.74
CA TYR A 532 -11.91 24.31 -36.29
C TYR A 532 -12.92 25.30 -35.70
N ALA A 533 -12.84 26.58 -36.06
CA ALA A 533 -13.77 27.60 -35.57
C ALA A 533 -15.22 27.28 -35.95
N GLU A 534 -15.43 26.81 -37.18
CA GLU A 534 -16.73 26.36 -37.68
C GLU A 534 -17.25 25.14 -36.90
N THR A 535 -16.39 24.16 -36.62
CA THR A 535 -16.75 22.99 -35.79
C THR A 535 -17.07 23.40 -34.35
N TRP A 536 -16.29 24.32 -33.78
CA TRP A 536 -16.49 24.89 -32.45
C TRP A 536 -17.84 25.61 -32.34
N GLN A 537 -18.20 26.40 -33.36
CA GLN A 537 -19.48 27.10 -33.45
C GLN A 537 -20.64 26.13 -33.63
N ARG A 538 -20.49 25.15 -34.53
CA ARG A 538 -21.48 24.09 -34.78
C ARG A 538 -21.90 23.42 -33.48
N ASP A 539 -20.91 23.00 -32.70
CA ASP A 539 -21.11 22.21 -31.50
C ASP A 539 -21.80 23.02 -30.39
N ARG A 540 -21.45 24.30 -30.26
CA ARG A 540 -22.08 25.22 -29.31
C ARG A 540 -23.48 25.60 -29.72
N TYR A 541 -23.72 25.98 -30.98
CA TYR A 541 -25.06 26.27 -31.46
C TYR A 541 -25.99 25.07 -31.35
N ALA A 542 -25.51 23.87 -31.66
CA ALA A 542 -26.30 22.65 -31.48
C ALA A 542 -26.72 22.44 -30.02
N SER A 543 -25.85 22.76 -29.05
CA SER A 543 -26.19 22.65 -27.63
C SER A 543 -27.29 23.61 -27.18
N ILE A 544 -27.52 24.72 -27.89
CA ILE A 544 -28.53 25.74 -27.53
C ILE A 544 -29.59 25.95 -28.62
N GLU A 545 -29.79 24.96 -29.47
CA GLU A 545 -30.69 25.00 -30.63
C GLU A 545 -32.11 25.57 -30.35
N PRO A 546 -32.74 25.32 -29.18
CA PRO A 546 -34.07 25.86 -28.86
C PRO A 546 -34.17 27.39 -28.72
N ILE A 547 -33.07 28.08 -28.41
CA ILE A 547 -33.06 29.54 -28.18
C ILE A 547 -32.47 30.34 -29.35
N LEU A 548 -32.04 29.67 -30.41
CA LEU A 548 -31.47 30.32 -31.59
C LEU A 548 -32.52 31.11 -32.36
N SER A 549 -32.12 32.27 -32.89
CA SER A 549 -32.90 33.00 -33.87
C SER A 549 -32.90 32.28 -35.23
N ALA A 550 -33.74 32.74 -36.15
CA ALA A 550 -33.77 32.21 -37.52
C ALA A 550 -32.42 32.32 -38.24
N GLN A 551 -31.62 33.35 -37.93
CA GLN A 551 -30.31 33.55 -38.53
C GLN A 551 -29.28 32.52 -38.00
N GLU A 552 -29.17 32.35 -36.69
CA GLU A 552 -28.24 31.37 -36.11
C GLU A 552 -28.64 29.93 -36.44
N ARG A 553 -29.94 29.64 -36.49
CA ARG A 553 -30.41 28.29 -36.88
C ARG A 553 -30.07 27.97 -38.34
N ALA A 554 -30.13 28.96 -39.24
CA ALA A 554 -29.67 28.79 -40.61
C ALA A 554 -28.14 28.55 -40.68
N CYS A 555 -27.36 29.27 -39.86
CA CYS A 555 -25.92 29.04 -39.73
C CYS A 555 -25.60 27.62 -39.21
N LEU A 556 -26.28 27.17 -38.15
CA LEU A 556 -26.14 25.80 -37.63
C LEU A 556 -26.42 24.74 -38.69
N LEU A 557 -27.49 24.89 -39.48
CA LEU A 557 -27.81 23.95 -40.56
C LEU A 557 -26.73 23.90 -41.65
N MET A 558 -26.11 25.04 -41.99
CA MET A 558 -24.96 25.07 -42.90
C MET A 558 -23.76 24.32 -42.31
N LEU A 559 -23.41 24.60 -41.05
CA LEU A 559 -22.28 23.98 -40.37
C LEU A 559 -22.47 22.46 -40.21
N LEU A 560 -23.69 21.99 -39.94
CA LEU A 560 -24.03 20.56 -39.89
C LEU A 560 -23.90 19.88 -41.26
N ALA A 561 -24.24 20.59 -42.36
CA ALA A 561 -24.12 20.06 -43.70
C ALA A 561 -22.65 19.94 -44.15
N GLU A 562 -21.79 20.86 -43.71
CA GLU A 562 -20.38 20.91 -44.07
C GLU A 562 -19.52 19.98 -43.21
N HIS A 563 -19.65 20.04 -41.89
CA HIS A 563 -18.79 19.32 -40.93
C HIS A 563 -19.42 18.03 -40.40
N GLY A 564 -20.65 17.72 -40.79
CA GLY A 564 -21.41 16.56 -40.31
C GLY A 564 -22.11 16.79 -38.97
N PRO A 565 -22.83 15.76 -38.46
CA PRO A 565 -23.58 15.84 -37.21
C PRO A 565 -22.67 16.03 -36.00
N VAL A 566 -23.20 16.67 -34.96
CA VAL A 566 -22.50 16.80 -33.67
C VAL A 566 -22.38 15.43 -33.01
N PRO A 567 -21.19 15.06 -32.47
CA PRO A 567 -21.03 13.82 -31.72
C PRO A 567 -21.98 13.72 -30.53
N ASP A 568 -22.44 12.52 -30.22
CA ASP A 568 -23.20 12.27 -29.00
C ASP A 568 -22.28 12.39 -27.77
N ARG A 569 -22.41 13.50 -27.05
CA ARG A 569 -21.60 13.81 -25.85
C ARG A 569 -22.12 13.15 -24.58
N THR A 570 -23.31 12.57 -24.61
CA THR A 570 -23.86 11.85 -23.44
C THR A 570 -23.13 10.54 -23.19
N GLN A 571 -22.48 9.99 -24.22
CA GLN A 571 -21.61 8.83 -24.08
C GLN A 571 -20.22 9.29 -23.63
N ALA A 572 -19.63 8.53 -22.69
CA ALA A 572 -18.25 8.77 -22.30
C ALA A 572 -17.33 8.54 -23.51
N PRO A 573 -16.43 9.48 -23.82
CA PRO A 573 -15.47 9.27 -24.89
C PRO A 573 -14.58 8.07 -24.55
N PRO A 574 -14.13 7.28 -25.55
CA PRO A 574 -13.19 6.19 -25.30
C PRO A 574 -11.94 6.75 -24.61
N ALA A 575 -11.39 6.00 -23.66
CA ALA A 575 -10.19 6.39 -22.93
C ALA A 575 -9.13 6.89 -23.93
N VAL A 576 -8.55 8.06 -23.67
CA VAL A 576 -7.51 8.65 -24.50
C VAL A 576 -6.26 7.79 -24.38
N VAL A 577 -6.21 6.68 -25.13
CA VAL A 577 -4.96 5.99 -25.40
C VAL A 577 -4.24 6.89 -26.38
N ALA A 578 -3.35 7.74 -25.85
CA ALA A 578 -2.46 8.54 -26.67
C ALA A 578 -1.60 7.59 -27.51
N VAL A 579 -2.10 7.23 -28.69
CA VAL A 579 -1.30 6.66 -29.74
C VAL A 579 -0.58 7.83 -30.36
N TRP A 580 0.60 8.13 -29.81
CA TRP A 580 1.51 9.12 -30.37
C TRP A 580 1.97 8.60 -31.74
N GLY A 581 1.20 8.90 -32.78
CA GLY A 581 1.63 8.78 -34.15
C GLY A 581 2.45 10.03 -34.47
N GLY A 582 3.77 9.90 -34.52
CA GLY A 582 4.55 10.83 -35.33
C GLY A 582 4.03 10.80 -36.78
N ASN A 583 4.35 11.82 -37.58
CA ASN A 583 4.03 11.78 -39.01
C ASN A 583 4.59 10.47 -39.58
N SER A 584 3.69 9.58 -39.99
CA SER A 584 4.12 8.28 -40.48
C SER A 584 4.80 8.47 -41.84
N PRO A 585 6.01 7.95 -42.06
CA PRO A 585 6.69 8.07 -43.35
C PRO A 585 5.93 7.33 -44.46
N LEU A 586 5.04 6.38 -44.08
CA LEU A 586 4.13 5.68 -44.98
C LEU A 586 2.72 5.66 -44.37
N SER A 587 1.71 5.93 -45.21
CA SER A 587 0.31 5.66 -44.87
C SER A 587 -0.02 4.16 -44.97
N ALA A 588 -1.08 3.73 -44.29
CA ALA A 588 -1.56 2.34 -44.38
C ALA A 588 -1.86 1.91 -45.84
N ALA A 589 -2.32 2.85 -46.68
CA ALA A 589 -2.59 2.63 -48.11
C ALA A 589 -1.32 2.51 -48.97
N GLN A 590 -0.19 3.06 -48.55
CA GLN A 590 1.11 2.84 -49.19
C GLN A 590 1.66 1.48 -48.79
N ILE A 591 1.58 1.12 -47.51
CA ILE A 591 2.00 -0.18 -46.98
C ILE A 591 1.20 -1.32 -47.63
N SER A 592 -0.11 -1.12 -47.85
CA SER A 592 -0.97 -2.15 -48.45
C SER A 592 -0.63 -2.46 -49.91
N ARG A 593 0.15 -1.61 -50.58
CA ARG A 593 0.64 -1.84 -51.96
C ARG A 593 1.98 -2.58 -52.00
N MET A 594 2.66 -2.71 -50.87
CA MET A 594 3.93 -3.41 -50.75
C MET A 594 3.67 -4.90 -50.50
N THR A 595 4.47 -5.77 -51.09
CA THR A 595 4.54 -7.19 -50.70
C THR A 595 5.10 -7.34 -49.28
N THR A 596 5.03 -8.53 -48.68
CA THR A 596 5.57 -8.75 -47.32
C THR A 596 7.08 -8.64 -47.27
N ASP A 597 7.78 -9.09 -48.31
CA ASP A 597 9.23 -8.93 -48.42
C ASP A 597 9.62 -7.46 -48.62
N GLU A 598 8.91 -6.70 -49.46
CA GLU A 598 9.16 -5.27 -49.64
C GLU A 598 8.93 -4.47 -48.35
N LEU A 599 7.87 -4.79 -47.61
CA LEU A 599 7.60 -4.16 -46.32
C LEU A 599 8.68 -4.52 -45.29
N ALA A 600 9.05 -5.79 -45.17
CA ALA A 600 10.08 -6.23 -44.25
C ALA A 600 11.44 -5.59 -44.56
N GLU A 601 11.79 -5.46 -45.84
CA GLU A 601 13.04 -4.82 -46.26
C GLU A 601 13.03 -3.31 -45.99
N PHE A 602 11.90 -2.64 -46.22
CA PHE A 602 11.74 -1.25 -45.83
C PHE A 602 11.92 -1.06 -44.32
N LEU A 603 11.26 -1.87 -43.50
CA LEU A 603 11.37 -1.78 -42.04
C LEU A 603 12.79 -2.08 -41.54
N ARG A 604 13.54 -2.93 -42.23
CA ARG A 604 14.92 -3.26 -41.88
C ARG A 604 15.90 -2.13 -42.21
N THR A 605 15.65 -1.38 -43.28
CA THR A 605 16.60 -0.40 -43.82
C THR A 605 16.24 1.05 -43.52
N TRP A 606 14.98 1.34 -43.21
CA TRP A 606 14.53 2.70 -42.92
C TRP A 606 15.11 3.22 -41.61
N GLN A 607 15.71 4.40 -41.67
CA GLN A 607 16.14 5.17 -40.50
C GLN A 607 15.39 6.49 -40.44
N PRO A 608 14.98 6.93 -39.24
CA PRO A 608 14.31 8.21 -39.08
C PRO A 608 15.25 9.36 -39.47
N PRO A 609 14.72 10.43 -40.11
CA PRO A 609 15.47 11.66 -40.34
C PRO A 609 16.14 12.17 -39.06
N SER A 610 17.37 12.69 -39.18
CA SER A 610 18.12 13.27 -38.06
C SER A 610 17.62 14.66 -37.63
N THR A 611 16.44 15.07 -38.08
CA THR A 611 15.86 16.39 -37.78
C THR A 611 15.47 16.51 -36.32
N THR A 612 15.86 17.61 -35.70
CA THR A 612 15.50 17.99 -34.32
C THR A 612 14.19 18.78 -34.24
N THR A 613 13.58 19.09 -35.39
CA THR A 613 12.29 19.79 -35.49
C THR A 613 11.12 18.85 -35.23
N TRP A 614 10.21 19.29 -34.37
CA TRP A 614 8.99 18.54 -34.02
C TRP A 614 7.89 18.70 -35.08
N PRO A 615 7.03 17.69 -35.30
CA PRO A 615 7.07 16.35 -34.71
C PRO A 615 8.21 15.50 -35.27
N ARG A 616 8.89 14.77 -34.39
CA ARG A 616 10.04 13.92 -34.77
C ARG A 616 9.52 12.60 -35.32
N GLU A 617 9.98 12.22 -36.49
CA GLU A 617 9.79 10.86 -37.01
C GLU A 617 10.76 9.91 -36.29
N ASP A 618 10.26 8.78 -35.83
CA ASP A 618 11.01 7.69 -35.19
C ASP A 618 10.45 6.33 -35.64
N HIS A 619 11.07 5.24 -35.19
CA HIS A 619 10.58 3.89 -35.51
C HIS A 619 9.13 3.64 -35.02
N GLY A 620 8.69 4.33 -33.96
CA GLY A 620 7.31 4.28 -33.48
C GLY A 620 6.29 4.98 -34.38
N SER A 621 6.74 5.88 -35.27
CA SER A 621 5.87 6.65 -36.17
C SER A 621 5.16 5.80 -37.22
N LEU A 622 5.67 4.60 -37.52
CA LEU A 622 5.03 3.63 -38.42
C LEU A 622 3.94 2.78 -37.74
N ARG A 623 3.80 2.83 -36.41
CA ARG A 623 2.95 1.92 -35.64
C ARG A 623 1.50 1.88 -36.13
N VAL A 624 0.85 3.04 -36.27
CA VAL A 624 -0.57 3.12 -36.67
C VAL A 624 -0.76 2.55 -38.07
N ALA A 625 0.03 3.01 -39.04
CA ALA A 625 -0.06 2.59 -40.43
C ALA A 625 0.25 1.10 -40.60
N LEU A 626 1.24 0.58 -39.86
CA LEU A 626 1.56 -0.86 -39.83
C LEU A 626 0.40 -1.67 -39.24
N THR A 627 -0.14 -1.26 -38.09
CA THR A 627 -1.24 -2.01 -37.46
C THR A 627 -2.46 -2.06 -38.37
N GLU A 628 -2.88 -0.93 -38.93
CA GLU A 628 -4.05 -0.85 -39.81
C GLU A 628 -3.87 -1.67 -41.08
N SER A 629 -2.72 -1.54 -41.76
CA SER A 629 -2.45 -2.22 -43.03
C SER A 629 -2.32 -3.73 -42.85
N VAL A 630 -1.58 -4.17 -41.83
CA VAL A 630 -1.40 -5.60 -41.53
C VAL A 630 -2.70 -6.23 -41.05
N GLU A 631 -3.52 -5.52 -40.27
CA GLU A 631 -4.82 -6.04 -39.85
C GLU A 631 -5.75 -6.21 -41.06
N ALA A 632 -5.74 -5.25 -41.99
CA ALA A 632 -6.54 -5.29 -43.21
C ALA A 632 -6.18 -6.46 -44.13
N ASP A 633 -4.90 -6.80 -44.24
CA ASP A 633 -4.33 -7.88 -45.09
C ASP A 633 -3.82 -9.09 -44.27
N ALA A 634 -4.44 -9.32 -43.11
CA ALA A 634 -3.90 -10.26 -42.11
C ALA A 634 -3.74 -11.71 -42.61
N GLU A 635 -4.57 -12.16 -43.56
CA GLU A 635 -4.48 -13.52 -44.12
C GLU A 635 -3.17 -13.72 -44.88
N THR A 636 -2.82 -12.79 -45.78
CA THR A 636 -1.55 -12.79 -46.53
C THR A 636 -0.37 -12.58 -45.58
N ARG A 637 -0.45 -11.56 -44.70
CA ARG A 637 0.66 -11.21 -43.79
C ARG A 637 0.94 -12.29 -42.74
N SER A 638 -0.06 -13.08 -42.35
CA SER A 638 0.12 -14.22 -41.44
C SER A 638 0.84 -15.39 -42.13
N ALA A 639 0.55 -15.66 -43.41
CA ALA A 639 1.23 -16.72 -44.16
C ALA A 639 2.71 -16.43 -44.37
N GLU A 640 3.06 -15.16 -44.51
CA GLU A 640 4.42 -14.68 -44.80
C GLU A 640 5.11 -14.06 -43.57
N ALA A 641 4.55 -14.23 -42.36
CA ALA A 641 5.01 -13.56 -41.15
C ALA A 641 6.48 -13.86 -40.77
N GLY A 642 7.05 -14.95 -41.28
CA GLY A 642 8.48 -15.26 -41.16
C GLY A 642 9.40 -14.16 -41.70
N ALA A 643 8.96 -13.34 -42.67
CA ALA A 643 9.75 -12.22 -43.21
C ALA A 643 10.06 -11.13 -42.16
N PHE A 644 9.23 -11.01 -41.11
CA PHE A 644 9.40 -10.02 -40.05
C PHE A 644 10.37 -10.44 -38.94
N VAL A 645 10.91 -11.66 -39.01
CA VAL A 645 11.94 -12.14 -38.08
C VAL A 645 13.19 -11.25 -38.17
N GLY A 646 13.74 -10.86 -37.02
CA GLY A 646 14.92 -10.00 -36.93
C GLY A 646 14.65 -8.50 -37.01
N LEU A 647 13.38 -8.07 -37.13
CA LEU A 647 13.04 -6.65 -37.09
C LEU A 647 13.09 -6.08 -35.66
N PRO A 648 13.37 -4.76 -35.50
CA PRO A 648 13.25 -4.07 -34.22
C PRO A 648 11.88 -4.26 -33.54
N PRO A 649 11.82 -4.27 -32.21
CA PRO A 649 10.58 -4.52 -31.47
C PRO A 649 9.50 -3.47 -31.74
N ASP A 650 9.90 -2.25 -32.08
CA ASP A 650 9.00 -1.14 -32.41
C ASP A 650 8.15 -1.42 -33.66
N TYR A 651 8.60 -2.34 -34.54
CA TYR A 651 7.83 -2.79 -35.71
C TYR A 651 7.15 -4.14 -35.49
N VAL A 652 7.82 -5.06 -34.78
CA VAL A 652 7.26 -6.39 -34.50
C VAL A 652 6.03 -6.28 -33.61
N GLY A 653 6.03 -5.38 -32.63
CA GLY A 653 4.88 -5.16 -31.75
C GLY A 653 3.58 -4.81 -32.49
N PRO A 654 3.57 -3.75 -33.32
CA PRO A 654 2.42 -3.37 -34.14
C PRO A 654 1.92 -4.47 -35.09
N ILE A 655 2.83 -5.27 -35.65
CA ILE A 655 2.50 -6.41 -36.54
C ILE A 655 1.81 -7.53 -35.76
N VAL A 656 2.34 -7.90 -34.58
CA VAL A 656 1.72 -8.91 -33.72
C VAL A 656 0.37 -8.43 -33.18
N GLU A 657 0.26 -7.15 -32.80
CA GLU A 657 -0.99 -6.52 -32.40
C GLU A 657 -2.05 -6.59 -33.52
N ALA A 658 -1.66 -6.33 -34.77
CA ALA A 658 -2.55 -6.41 -35.92
C ALA A 658 -3.08 -7.83 -36.17
N LEU A 659 -2.19 -8.84 -36.12
CA LEU A 659 -2.57 -10.24 -36.25
C LEU A 659 -3.48 -10.67 -35.09
N TRP A 660 -3.22 -10.21 -33.87
CA TRP A 660 -4.11 -10.45 -32.73
C TRP A 660 -5.50 -9.86 -32.94
N ARG A 661 -5.60 -8.60 -33.37
CA ARG A 661 -6.89 -7.94 -33.68
C ARG A 661 -7.66 -8.68 -34.78
N ALA A 662 -6.95 -9.13 -35.82
CA ALA A 662 -7.53 -9.95 -36.89
C ALA A 662 -8.05 -11.30 -36.37
N ALA A 663 -7.30 -11.97 -35.50
CA ALA A 663 -7.71 -13.22 -34.85
C ALA A 663 -8.95 -13.02 -33.95
N ALA A 664 -8.99 -11.93 -33.16
CA ALA A 664 -10.13 -11.56 -32.34
C ALA A 664 -11.40 -11.30 -33.18
N LYS A 665 -11.23 -10.74 -34.39
CA LYS A 665 -12.28 -10.59 -35.41
C LYS A 665 -12.59 -11.87 -36.19
N LYS A 666 -12.05 -13.02 -35.77
CA LYS A 666 -12.25 -14.35 -36.38
C LYS A 666 -11.83 -14.43 -37.86
N ARG A 667 -10.82 -13.65 -38.28
CA ARG A 667 -10.21 -13.77 -39.61
C ARG A 667 -9.38 -15.06 -39.72
N ASN A 668 -9.22 -15.59 -40.93
CA ASN A 668 -8.57 -16.88 -41.14
C ASN A 668 -7.04 -16.71 -41.28
N LEU A 669 -6.32 -16.73 -40.16
CA LEU A 669 -4.86 -16.59 -40.15
C LEU A 669 -4.14 -17.90 -40.44
N ASN A 670 -3.03 -17.83 -41.17
CA ASN A 670 -2.12 -18.95 -41.37
C ASN A 670 -1.16 -19.06 -40.17
N TRP A 671 -1.54 -19.88 -39.19
CA TRP A 671 -0.75 -20.11 -37.97
C TRP A 671 0.61 -20.78 -38.21
N GLU A 672 0.75 -21.56 -39.29
CA GLU A 672 2.04 -22.15 -39.64
C GLU A 672 3.03 -21.08 -40.09
N GLY A 673 2.57 -20.06 -40.82
CA GLY A 673 3.37 -18.90 -41.24
C GLY A 673 3.75 -17.97 -40.08
N VAL A 674 2.90 -17.85 -39.05
CA VAL A 674 3.14 -17.00 -37.86
C VAL A 674 4.10 -17.65 -36.85
N ARG A 675 4.13 -18.98 -36.78
CA ARG A 675 4.91 -19.75 -35.81
C ARG A 675 6.40 -19.35 -35.73
N PRO A 676 7.14 -19.15 -36.84
CA PRO A 676 8.55 -18.75 -36.79
C PRO A 676 8.76 -17.39 -36.10
N LEU A 677 7.87 -16.42 -36.35
CA LEU A 677 7.93 -15.10 -35.74
C LEU A 677 7.71 -15.17 -34.22
N CYS A 678 6.70 -15.90 -33.78
CA CYS A 678 6.44 -16.10 -32.34
C CYS A 678 7.57 -16.85 -31.63
N ALA A 679 8.12 -17.90 -32.26
CA ALA A 679 9.25 -18.64 -31.71
C ALA A 679 10.47 -17.74 -31.51
N TRP A 680 10.76 -16.88 -32.49
CA TRP A 680 11.85 -15.92 -32.40
C TRP A 680 11.62 -14.84 -31.33
N ILE A 681 10.40 -14.31 -31.18
CA ILE A 681 10.05 -13.38 -30.11
C ILE A 681 10.31 -14.01 -28.73
N ASN A 682 9.93 -15.28 -28.55
CA ASN A 682 10.16 -16.01 -27.30
C ASN A 682 11.65 -16.19 -27.01
N GLU A 683 12.48 -16.45 -28.03
CA GLU A 683 13.93 -16.51 -27.90
C GLU A 683 14.52 -15.16 -27.47
N GLN A 684 14.08 -14.05 -28.08
CA GLN A 684 14.51 -12.70 -27.69
C GLN A 684 14.10 -12.36 -26.24
N ALA A 685 12.88 -12.71 -25.84
CA ALA A 685 12.42 -12.52 -24.46
C ALA A 685 13.24 -13.35 -23.45
N GLY A 686 13.59 -14.60 -23.79
CA GLY A 686 14.45 -15.45 -22.97
C GLY A 686 15.88 -14.90 -22.82
N ALA A 687 16.46 -14.38 -23.90
CA ALA A 687 17.76 -13.71 -23.87
C ALA A 687 17.73 -12.42 -23.02
N GLU A 688 16.66 -11.63 -23.14
CA GLU A 688 16.43 -10.41 -22.34
C GLU A 688 16.36 -10.73 -20.83
N LEU A 689 15.66 -11.79 -20.45
CA LEU A 689 15.58 -12.25 -19.06
C LEU A 689 16.91 -12.78 -18.52
N SER A 690 17.68 -13.46 -19.37
CA SER A 690 18.98 -14.06 -18.98
C SER A 690 20.09 -13.02 -18.81
N SER A 691 19.95 -11.84 -19.41
CA SER A 691 20.94 -10.74 -19.31
C SER A 691 20.79 -9.85 -18.07
N GLY A 692 19.87 -10.17 -17.14
CA GLY A 692 19.73 -9.48 -15.85
C GLY A 692 18.97 -8.15 -15.92
N VAL A 693 18.22 -7.89 -17.00
CA VAL A 693 17.45 -6.65 -17.20
C VAL A 693 16.20 -6.63 -16.29
N THR A 694 16.20 -5.76 -15.28
CA THR A 694 15.13 -5.67 -14.25
C THR A 694 14.12 -4.54 -14.49
N GLY A 695 14.42 -3.57 -15.36
CA GLY A 695 13.58 -2.39 -15.60
C GLY A 695 12.41 -2.62 -16.58
N ARG A 696 11.20 -2.15 -16.23
CA ARG A 696 9.97 -2.30 -17.04
C ARG A 696 10.02 -1.63 -18.43
N THR A 697 10.86 -0.61 -18.61
CA THR A 697 11.10 0.07 -19.90
C THR A 697 12.18 -0.59 -20.74
N GLN A 698 13.05 -1.39 -20.12
CA GLN A 698 14.12 -2.13 -20.79
C GLN A 698 13.66 -3.53 -21.23
N ARG A 699 12.45 -3.95 -20.78
CA ARG A 699 11.85 -5.25 -21.08
C ARG A 699 10.90 -5.22 -22.28
N ILE A 700 11.43 -5.01 -23.49
CA ILE A 700 10.58 -4.73 -24.66
C ILE A 700 10.06 -6.04 -25.26
N TRP A 701 10.88 -7.09 -25.33
CA TRP A 701 10.47 -8.39 -25.88
C TRP A 701 9.58 -9.17 -24.93
N VAL A 702 9.77 -9.04 -23.61
CA VAL A 702 8.87 -9.62 -22.59
C VAL A 702 7.46 -8.99 -22.62
N ARG A 703 7.28 -7.78 -23.14
CA ARG A 703 5.92 -7.23 -23.38
C ARG A 703 5.25 -7.89 -24.58
N LEU A 704 6.02 -8.24 -25.60
CA LEU A 704 5.53 -8.95 -26.79
C LEU A 704 5.32 -10.46 -26.54
N PHE A 705 5.95 -10.99 -25.49
CA PHE A 705 5.80 -12.37 -24.98
C PHE A 705 4.37 -12.71 -24.51
N TRP A 706 3.50 -11.74 -24.24
CA TRP A 706 2.08 -11.96 -23.94
C TRP A 706 1.24 -12.41 -25.17
N SER A 707 1.90 -12.83 -26.24
CA SER A 707 1.31 -13.35 -27.48
C SER A 707 1.10 -14.89 -27.49
N GLU A 708 1.33 -15.60 -26.38
CA GLU A 708 0.93 -17.02 -26.24
C GLU A 708 -0.60 -17.22 -26.39
N GLU A 709 -1.42 -16.21 -26.05
CA GLU A 709 -2.87 -16.23 -26.29
C GLU A 709 -3.22 -16.31 -27.79
N LEU A 710 -2.38 -15.76 -28.68
CA LEU A 710 -2.56 -15.82 -30.13
C LEU A 710 -2.46 -17.27 -30.63
N ILE A 711 -1.47 -18.04 -30.14
CA ILE A 711 -1.28 -19.46 -30.49
C ILE A 711 -2.36 -20.34 -29.85
N ALA A 712 -2.79 -20.02 -28.62
CA ALA A 712 -3.87 -20.73 -27.93
C ALA A 712 -5.22 -20.57 -28.66
N TYR A 713 -5.51 -19.38 -29.18
CA TYR A 713 -6.71 -19.11 -29.99
C TYR A 713 -6.72 -19.87 -31.31
N GLY A 714 -5.56 -20.00 -31.98
CA GLY A 714 -5.40 -20.76 -33.23
C GLY A 714 -5.53 -22.27 -33.10
N ARG A 715 -5.32 -22.83 -31.90
CA ARG A 715 -5.45 -24.28 -31.64
C ARG A 715 -6.84 -24.72 -31.12
N GLY A 716 -7.80 -23.80 -31.04
CA GLY A 716 -9.16 -24.13 -30.59
C GLY A 716 -9.28 -24.48 -29.10
N VAL A 717 -8.31 -24.06 -28.27
CA VAL A 717 -8.42 -24.23 -26.82
C VAL A 717 -9.18 -23.03 -26.25
N VAL A 718 -10.49 -23.20 -26.05
CA VAL A 718 -11.30 -22.26 -25.27
C VAL A 718 -10.95 -22.45 -23.79
N ALA A 719 -10.14 -21.56 -23.23
CA ALA A 719 -10.08 -21.37 -21.79
C ALA A 719 -11.03 -20.22 -21.43
N GLY A 720 -11.99 -20.50 -20.56
CA GLY A 720 -13.04 -19.56 -20.16
C GLY A 720 -12.49 -18.26 -19.59
N SER A 721 -13.15 -17.17 -19.95
CA SER A 721 -12.94 -15.84 -19.41
C SER A 721 -13.17 -15.80 -17.89
N GLY A 722 -12.08 -15.88 -17.14
CA GLY A 722 -12.02 -15.49 -15.73
C GLY A 722 -11.15 -14.25 -15.59
N ARG A 723 -11.76 -13.10 -15.32
CA ARG A 723 -11.06 -11.89 -14.88
C ARG A 723 -10.41 -12.20 -13.52
N GLY A 724 -9.09 -12.22 -13.49
CA GLY A 724 -8.30 -12.48 -12.29
C GLY A 724 -6.95 -13.03 -12.71
N GLY A 725 -5.89 -12.26 -12.49
CA GLY A 725 -4.53 -12.71 -12.76
C GLY A 725 -4.22 -13.95 -11.92
N VAL A 726 -4.17 -15.11 -12.57
CA VAL A 726 -3.65 -16.34 -11.98
C VAL A 726 -2.32 -16.64 -12.67
N TRP A 727 -1.26 -16.61 -11.87
CA TRP A 727 0.02 -17.23 -12.20
C TRP A 727 -0.21 -18.74 -12.36
N VAL A 728 -0.15 -19.25 -13.59
CA VAL A 728 0.00 -20.69 -13.84
C VAL A 728 1.33 -20.89 -14.53
N GLY A 729 2.34 -21.31 -13.76
CA GLY A 729 3.60 -21.78 -14.31
C GLY A 729 3.39 -23.07 -15.09
N TRP A 730 3.68 -23.04 -16.38
CA TRP A 730 3.84 -24.26 -17.18
C TRP A 730 5.33 -24.57 -17.28
N LYS A 731 5.75 -25.61 -16.55
CA LYS A 731 7.00 -26.33 -16.77
C LYS A 731 7.04 -26.83 -18.21
N VAL A 732 8.02 -26.38 -18.99
CA VAL A 732 8.49 -27.11 -20.16
C VAL A 732 9.44 -28.19 -19.66
N GLU A 733 8.89 -29.34 -19.27
CA GLU A 733 9.66 -30.59 -19.17
C GLU A 733 9.23 -31.50 -20.32
N GLY A 734 10.20 -31.88 -21.16
CA GLY A 734 10.07 -33.04 -22.04
C GLY A 734 9.99 -32.73 -23.53
N LEU A 735 11.14 -32.46 -24.16
CA LEU A 735 11.56 -33.03 -25.45
C LEU A 735 12.84 -32.33 -25.90
N LEU A 736 13.99 -32.91 -25.55
CA LEU A 736 15.25 -32.97 -26.31
C LEU A 736 16.36 -33.50 -25.39
N LEU A 737 16.38 -34.82 -25.21
CA LEU A 737 17.58 -35.58 -24.86
C LEU A 737 17.93 -36.43 -26.08
N VAL A 738 18.81 -35.90 -26.93
CA VAL A 738 19.73 -36.67 -27.78
C VAL A 738 21.04 -35.88 -27.81
N GLY A 739 22.08 -36.41 -27.17
CA GLY A 739 23.43 -35.84 -27.12
C GLY A 739 23.94 -35.60 -25.71
#